data_AF-A0A534ACQ4-F1
#
_entry.id   AF-A0A534ACQ4-F1
#
_cell.length_a   1.000
_cell.length_b   1.000
_cell.length_c   1.000
_cell.angle_alpha   90.00
_cell.angle_beta   90.00
_cell.angle_gamma   90.00
#
_symmetry.space_group_name_H-M   'P 1'
#
loop_
_entity.id
_entity.type
_entity.pdbx_description
1 polymer ?
#
loop_
_entity_poly.entity_id
_entity_poly.type
_entity_poly.pdbx_seq_one_letter_code
_entity_poly.pdbx_strand_id
1 'polypeptide(L)'
;MTLAGTERRRRQLITAGLGTALTLVMGTVLIMGFRLATHVRANIGSLQTASTLQTYPEEISQQLNSLRDRLEVRAYSGQALADLQGTVKRFDQMLNELGVSAESDSPQLHRALQLWHQYAPVLDPVLSFNAQPYVDSDTTGSSLSREGRQYYAEVKRAQLFASDSAGPLQAQLAALAATLQRTCSDAAARLRILLLAGVLAALALAGAAGYFRLTRSSHERAAREAQEQTRDILKTVHEGFFLLDADYRIGSVWSEALTRMFGRRDFAGLSFEELLKDLVAPATLATATKYIKLLWGDRAHENLMRSINPLGQLEIVMDNGHGGKETRYLEFDFHRVMGPEGIKHVLCAVGDITSSVLLARELQESQENANAQVDMMLGMLHVEPLQLMAFLDSAETSLNLVNGILREPARSDTEFRKKLGGLFRELHGIKGEASALNLKSVASRVHALEDMVADCKKKPELSGSDFLPLVLKLDDLLAHLRSVREMGARLTTLKETAPAAAAAVAAAAPHGSAALRQSRPVEDLSRALQAMAERLAEEHAKRFRLTVAGLTEVPPSYAATVKDCLIQMLRNAAVHGIEPPEVRRAHTKQDVGVVSVHFRKVSEGYELVFEDDGAGIAVEALKAAALRQRLISEDQAHGMDTRAAMALIFRPGFSTQEDVSMDAGRGVGMDVVARSVYALGGRIGVSTHPGRFTRFKILLPAAQAVSSAVA
;
A
#
# COMPACT_ATOMS: atom_id res chain seq x y z
N MET A 1 19.23 -1.18 -17.71
CA MET A 1 20.23 -2.24 -17.39
C MET A 1 21.67 -1.90 -17.79
N THR A 2 21.93 -0.88 -18.62
CA THR A 2 23.26 -0.57 -19.18
C THR A 2 24.20 0.23 -18.25
N LEU A 3 23.65 1.05 -17.33
CA LEU A 3 24.43 1.84 -16.36
C LEU A 3 25.02 1.01 -15.21
N ALA A 4 24.34 -0.06 -14.78
CA ALA A 4 24.83 -0.94 -13.71
C ALA A 4 26.01 -1.83 -14.17
N GLY A 5 26.04 -2.22 -15.45
CA GLY A 5 27.13 -3.02 -16.02
C GLY A 5 28.42 -2.22 -16.22
N THR A 6 28.31 -0.93 -16.56
CA THR A 6 29.45 -0.02 -16.77
C THR A 6 30.14 0.32 -15.45
N GLU A 7 29.39 0.57 -14.37
CA GLU A 7 29.99 0.74 -13.05
C GLU A 7 30.69 -0.52 -12.54
N ARG A 8 30.10 -1.70 -12.74
CA ARG A 8 30.70 -2.97 -12.31
C ARG A 8 32.01 -3.26 -13.04
N ARG A 9 32.07 -2.98 -14.35
CA ARG A 9 33.31 -3.05 -15.15
C ARG A 9 34.35 -2.03 -14.68
N ARG A 10 33.95 -0.77 -14.46
CA ARG A 10 34.86 0.28 -13.97
C ARG A 10 35.46 -0.08 -12.61
N ARG A 11 34.66 -0.69 -11.73
CA ARG A 11 35.10 -1.17 -10.40
C ARG A 11 36.06 -2.36 -10.47
N GLN A 12 35.82 -3.33 -11.36
CA GLN A 12 36.76 -4.44 -11.59
C GLN A 12 38.09 -3.95 -12.16
N LEU A 13 38.04 -2.97 -13.08
CA LEU A 13 39.23 -2.36 -13.66
C LEU A 13 40.08 -1.62 -12.62
N ILE A 14 39.47 -0.94 -11.64
CA ILE A 14 40.21 -0.25 -10.56
C ILE A 14 40.89 -1.27 -9.63
N THR A 15 40.19 -2.34 -9.22
CA THR A 15 40.79 -3.37 -8.36
C THR A 15 41.88 -4.16 -9.08
N ALA A 16 41.68 -4.47 -10.36
CA ALA A 16 42.71 -5.11 -11.19
C ALA A 16 43.90 -4.16 -11.39
N GLY A 17 43.65 -2.88 -11.64
CA GLY A 17 44.69 -1.85 -11.79
C GLY A 17 45.54 -1.64 -10.53
N LEU A 18 44.93 -1.72 -9.34
CA LEU A 18 45.68 -1.63 -8.07
C LEU A 18 46.57 -2.86 -7.87
N GLY A 19 46.06 -4.04 -8.21
CA GLY A 19 46.81 -5.30 -8.15
C GLY A 19 48.01 -5.32 -9.11
N THR A 20 47.81 -4.89 -10.35
CA THR A 20 48.89 -4.81 -11.34
C THR A 20 49.93 -3.75 -10.99
N ALA A 21 49.52 -2.61 -10.44
CA ALA A 21 50.43 -1.59 -9.94
C ALA A 21 51.30 -2.13 -8.78
N LEU A 22 50.70 -2.86 -7.83
CA LEU A 22 51.43 -3.48 -6.72
C LEU A 22 52.46 -4.50 -7.22
N THR A 23 52.10 -5.36 -8.17
CA THR A 23 53.04 -6.35 -8.73
C THR A 23 54.17 -5.69 -9.51
N LEU A 24 53.90 -4.60 -10.22
CA LEU A 24 54.92 -3.85 -10.96
C LEU A 24 55.92 -3.15 -10.02
N VAL A 25 55.41 -2.50 -8.97
CA VAL A 25 56.23 -1.83 -7.95
C VAL A 25 57.07 -2.85 -7.17
N MET A 26 56.46 -3.96 -6.74
CA MET A 26 57.21 -4.98 -6.01
C MET A 26 58.23 -5.70 -6.90
N GLY A 27 57.88 -5.95 -8.17
CA GLY A 27 58.80 -6.54 -9.15
C GLY A 27 60.03 -5.66 -9.41
N THR A 28 59.84 -4.34 -9.56
CA THR A 28 60.95 -3.40 -9.76
C THR A 28 61.86 -3.29 -8.53
N VAL A 29 61.29 -3.24 -7.33
CA VAL A 29 62.04 -3.27 -6.06
C VAL A 29 62.84 -4.55 -5.92
N LEU A 30 62.25 -5.72 -6.20
CA LEU A 30 62.93 -7.02 -6.08
C LEU A 30 64.06 -7.16 -7.10
N ILE A 31 63.87 -6.76 -8.36
CA ILE A 31 64.91 -6.83 -9.39
C ILE A 31 66.09 -5.91 -9.02
N MET A 32 65.82 -4.68 -8.59
CA MET A 32 66.86 -3.74 -8.19
C MET A 32 67.59 -4.22 -6.92
N GLY A 33 66.85 -4.73 -5.94
CA GLY A 33 67.40 -5.32 -4.72
C GLY A 33 68.26 -6.54 -5.00
N PHE A 34 67.84 -7.42 -5.90
CA PHE A 34 68.62 -8.59 -6.32
C PHE A 34 69.93 -8.20 -6.98
N ARG A 35 69.91 -7.24 -7.92
CA ARG A 35 71.14 -6.71 -8.55
C ARG A 35 72.11 -6.14 -7.52
N LEU A 36 71.60 -5.34 -6.60
CA LEU A 36 72.42 -4.70 -5.57
C LEU A 36 73.00 -5.74 -4.59
N ALA A 37 72.22 -6.76 -4.23
CA ALA A 37 72.68 -7.88 -3.40
C ALA A 37 73.77 -8.72 -4.10
N THR A 38 73.63 -8.97 -5.41
CA THR A 38 74.68 -9.67 -6.18
C THR A 38 75.97 -8.87 -6.25
N HIS A 39 75.90 -7.54 -6.38
CA HIS A 39 77.08 -6.66 -6.34
C HIS A 39 77.74 -6.66 -4.96
N VAL A 40 76.96 -6.55 -3.87
CA VAL A 40 77.48 -6.61 -2.51
C VAL A 40 78.19 -7.94 -2.26
N ARG A 41 77.61 -9.06 -2.70
CA ARG A 41 78.23 -10.39 -2.53
C ARG A 41 79.58 -10.50 -3.23
N ALA A 42 79.69 -9.97 -4.45
CA ALA A 42 80.96 -9.97 -5.19
C ALA A 42 82.02 -9.13 -4.47
N ASN A 43 81.68 -7.92 -4.05
CA ASN A 43 82.62 -7.01 -3.38
C ASN A 43 83.03 -7.49 -1.98
N ILE A 44 82.20 -8.27 -1.28
CA ILE A 44 82.58 -8.89 0.01
C ILE A 44 83.70 -9.93 -0.20
N GLY A 45 83.66 -10.71 -1.28
CA GLY A 45 84.73 -11.65 -1.62
C GLY A 45 86.05 -10.93 -1.87
N SER A 46 86.04 -9.89 -2.71
CA SER A 46 87.21 -9.04 -2.97
C SER A 46 87.74 -8.38 -1.69
N LEU A 47 86.84 -7.90 -0.81
CA LEU A 47 87.20 -7.29 0.47
C LEU A 47 87.93 -8.28 1.40
N GLN A 48 87.46 -9.53 1.49
CA GLN A 48 88.11 -10.56 2.29
C GLN A 48 89.51 -10.87 1.76
N THR A 49 89.67 -10.97 0.44
CA THR A 49 90.97 -11.16 -0.22
C THR A 49 91.88 -9.94 0.00
N ALA A 50 91.39 -8.71 -0.15
CA ALA A 50 92.18 -7.50 0.08
C ALA A 50 92.61 -7.34 1.55
N SER A 51 91.73 -7.65 2.50
CA SER A 51 92.03 -7.58 3.94
C SER A 51 93.05 -8.63 4.38
N THR A 52 93.03 -9.82 3.78
CA THR A 52 94.03 -10.85 4.05
C THR A 52 95.36 -10.52 3.38
N LEU A 53 95.35 -9.99 2.15
CA LEU A 53 96.56 -9.53 1.46
C LEU A 53 97.33 -8.46 2.26
N GLN A 54 96.65 -7.63 3.06
CA GLN A 54 97.30 -6.58 3.87
C GLN A 54 98.34 -7.14 4.87
N THR A 55 98.20 -8.37 5.36
CA THR A 55 99.11 -8.93 6.39
C THR A 55 100.38 -9.54 5.82
N TYR A 56 100.35 -9.95 4.55
CA TYR A 56 101.46 -10.68 3.91
C TYR A 56 102.76 -9.87 3.76
N PRO A 57 102.78 -8.56 3.42
CA PRO A 57 104.04 -7.81 3.30
C PRO A 57 104.86 -7.80 4.61
N GLU A 58 104.18 -7.66 5.76
CA GLU A 58 104.84 -7.75 7.07
C GLU A 58 105.28 -9.18 7.39
N GLU A 59 104.45 -10.19 7.07
CA GLU A 59 104.78 -11.59 7.28
C GLU A 59 106.00 -12.03 6.47
N ILE A 60 106.10 -11.63 5.19
CA ILE A 60 107.25 -11.86 4.34
C ILE A 60 108.50 -11.18 4.93
N SER A 61 108.38 -9.95 5.43
CA SER A 61 109.49 -9.23 6.07
C SER A 61 109.96 -9.93 7.36
N GLN A 62 109.03 -10.40 8.20
CA GLN A 62 109.33 -11.16 9.42
C GLN A 62 109.98 -12.52 9.12
N GLN A 63 109.47 -13.25 8.11
CA GLN A 63 110.04 -14.52 7.68
C GLN A 63 111.43 -14.35 7.09
N LEU A 64 111.70 -13.27 6.33
CA LEU A 64 113.03 -12.91 5.85
C LEU A 64 113.99 -12.56 7.00
N ASN A 65 113.52 -11.82 8.02
CA ASN A 65 114.31 -11.55 9.23
C ASN A 65 114.66 -12.84 9.98
N SER A 66 113.68 -13.73 10.19
CA SER A 66 113.91 -15.04 10.81
C SER A 66 114.86 -15.91 9.98
N LEU A 67 114.75 -15.90 8.65
CA LEU A 67 115.65 -16.63 7.76
C LEU A 67 117.09 -16.09 7.87
N ARG A 68 117.26 -14.77 7.88
CA ARG A 68 118.55 -14.12 8.10
C ARG A 68 119.15 -14.52 9.45
N ASP A 69 118.39 -14.40 10.53
CA ASP A 69 118.87 -14.68 11.89
C ASP A 69 119.26 -16.16 12.05
N ARG A 70 118.50 -17.07 11.44
CA ARG A 70 118.84 -18.49 11.40
C ARG A 70 120.11 -18.76 10.61
N LEU A 71 120.33 -18.06 9.49
CA LEU A 71 121.57 -18.17 8.72
C LEU A 71 122.78 -17.60 9.47
N GLU A 72 122.57 -16.56 10.28
CA GLU A 72 123.61 -15.94 11.12
C GLU A 72 124.02 -16.84 12.30
N VAL A 73 123.04 -17.45 12.98
CA VAL A 73 123.26 -18.42 14.07
C VAL A 73 123.60 -19.82 13.55
N ARG A 74 123.63 -20.02 12.22
CA ARG A 74 123.96 -21.28 11.53
C ARG A 74 122.99 -22.43 11.86
N ALA A 75 121.73 -22.09 12.09
CA ALA A 75 120.65 -23.04 12.34
C ALA A 75 120.04 -23.56 11.02
N TYR A 76 119.25 -24.63 11.11
CA TYR A 76 118.52 -25.19 9.98
C TYR A 76 117.55 -24.16 9.38
N SER A 77 117.77 -23.79 8.11
CA SER A 77 117.02 -22.76 7.39
C SER A 77 115.97 -23.32 6.44
N GLY A 78 115.95 -24.63 6.18
CA GLY A 78 115.07 -25.25 5.17
C GLY A 78 113.58 -25.04 5.42
N GLN A 79 113.13 -25.14 6.69
CA GLN A 79 111.72 -24.91 7.03
C GLN A 79 111.34 -23.43 6.89
N ALA A 80 112.21 -22.51 7.29
CA ALA A 80 111.96 -21.07 7.15
C ALA A 80 111.90 -20.63 5.67
N LEU A 81 112.70 -21.26 4.81
CA LEU A 81 112.63 -21.06 3.36
C LEU A 81 111.33 -21.61 2.77
N ALA A 82 110.90 -22.82 3.17
CA ALA A 82 109.65 -23.41 2.71
C ALA A 82 108.42 -22.59 3.13
N ASP A 83 108.41 -22.07 4.36
CA ASP A 83 107.36 -21.18 4.87
C ASP A 83 107.31 -19.87 4.08
N LEU A 84 108.48 -19.28 3.77
CA LEU A 84 108.60 -18.08 2.94
C LEU A 84 108.12 -18.31 1.49
N GLN A 85 108.53 -19.42 0.87
CA GLN A 85 108.07 -19.82 -0.46
C GLN A 85 106.55 -20.01 -0.50
N GLY A 86 105.98 -20.66 0.51
CA GLY A 86 104.54 -20.84 0.64
C GLY A 86 103.78 -19.52 0.77
N THR A 87 104.32 -18.60 1.58
CA THR A 87 103.72 -17.29 1.84
C THR A 87 103.75 -16.39 0.60
N VAL A 88 104.89 -16.30 -0.08
CA VAL A 88 105.04 -15.53 -1.33
C VAL A 88 104.15 -16.09 -2.44
N LYS A 89 104.09 -17.41 -2.61
CA LYS A 89 103.24 -18.05 -3.63
C LYS A 89 101.75 -17.78 -3.38
N ARG A 90 101.29 -17.85 -2.13
CA ARG A 90 99.90 -17.53 -1.77
C ARG A 90 99.60 -16.05 -2.01
N PHE A 91 100.51 -15.16 -1.63
CA PHE A 91 100.36 -13.72 -1.88
C PHE A 91 100.23 -13.42 -3.37
N ASP A 92 101.12 -13.97 -4.19
CA ASP A 92 101.09 -13.76 -5.64
C ASP A 92 99.80 -14.32 -6.27
N GLN A 93 99.35 -15.51 -5.85
CA GLN A 93 98.09 -16.09 -6.32
C GLN A 93 96.89 -15.21 -5.94
N MET A 94 96.78 -14.79 -4.67
CA MET A 94 95.65 -13.98 -4.19
C MET A 94 95.64 -12.58 -4.81
N LEU A 95 96.81 -11.98 -5.04
CA LEU A 95 96.94 -10.68 -5.69
C LEU A 95 96.54 -10.77 -7.17
N ASN A 96 96.91 -11.85 -7.87
CA ASN A 96 96.50 -12.09 -9.25
C ASN A 96 95.00 -12.40 -9.36
N GLU A 97 94.43 -13.18 -8.44
CA GLU A 97 92.97 -13.42 -8.36
C GLU A 97 92.17 -12.12 -8.18
N LEU A 98 92.69 -11.19 -7.38
CA LEU A 98 92.10 -9.86 -7.21
C LEU A 98 92.26 -8.98 -8.46
N GLY A 99 93.37 -9.12 -9.19
CA GLY A 99 93.62 -8.43 -10.47
C GLY A 99 92.73 -8.85 -11.64
N VAL A 100 92.24 -10.09 -11.64
CA VAL A 100 91.32 -10.63 -12.67
C VAL A 100 89.85 -10.34 -12.34
N SER A 101 89.55 -10.00 -11.09
CA SER A 101 88.19 -9.68 -10.62
C SER A 101 87.72 -8.31 -11.11
N ALA A 102 86.41 -8.01 -10.98
CA ALA A 102 85.73 -6.81 -11.48
C ALA A 102 86.24 -5.45 -10.94
N GLU A 103 87.34 -5.45 -10.20
CA GLU A 103 88.01 -4.31 -9.57
C GLU A 103 89.35 -3.97 -10.22
N SER A 104 89.61 -4.49 -11.43
CA SER A 104 90.87 -4.26 -12.17
C SER A 104 91.20 -2.78 -12.33
N ASP A 105 90.21 -1.88 -12.29
CA ASP A 105 90.37 -0.43 -12.47
C ASP A 105 90.70 0.36 -11.18
N SER A 106 90.87 -0.31 -10.03
CA SER A 106 91.22 0.39 -8.80
C SER A 106 92.65 0.99 -8.88
N PRO A 107 92.83 2.30 -8.65
CA PRO A 107 94.15 2.92 -8.70
C PRO A 107 95.07 2.41 -7.58
N GLN A 108 94.49 1.99 -6.45
CA GLN A 108 95.24 1.39 -5.34
C GLN A 108 95.76 -0.01 -5.69
N LEU A 109 94.95 -0.82 -6.39
CA LEU A 109 95.35 -2.16 -6.84
C LEU A 109 96.47 -2.08 -7.88
N HIS A 110 96.34 -1.18 -8.87
CA HIS A 110 97.41 -0.92 -9.84
C HIS A 110 98.72 -0.53 -9.16
N ARG A 111 98.65 0.33 -8.13
CA ARG A 111 99.84 0.77 -7.40
C ARG A 111 100.46 -0.37 -6.57
N ALA A 112 99.63 -1.20 -5.95
CA ALA A 112 100.09 -2.39 -5.22
C ALA A 112 100.74 -3.42 -6.15
N LEU A 113 100.15 -3.69 -7.33
CA LEU A 113 100.73 -4.55 -8.36
C LEU A 113 102.08 -4.03 -8.86
N GLN A 114 102.19 -2.72 -9.11
CA GLN A 114 103.46 -2.09 -9.49
C GLN A 114 104.55 -2.27 -8.42
N LEU A 115 104.20 -2.07 -7.15
CA LEU A 115 105.14 -2.26 -6.03
C LEU A 115 105.53 -3.74 -5.89
N TRP A 116 104.60 -4.67 -6.06
CA TRP A 116 104.89 -6.11 -6.05
C TRP A 116 105.79 -6.53 -7.22
N HIS A 117 105.56 -6.02 -8.43
CA HIS A 117 106.41 -6.30 -9.60
C HIS A 117 107.84 -5.77 -9.43
N GLN A 118 108.05 -4.75 -8.60
CA GLN A 118 109.39 -4.30 -8.21
C GLN A 118 110.01 -5.18 -7.10
N TYR A 119 109.17 -5.84 -6.29
CA TYR A 119 109.55 -6.61 -5.12
C TYR A 119 109.83 -8.09 -5.40
N ALA A 120 109.01 -8.75 -6.24
CA ALA A 120 109.16 -10.17 -6.57
C ALA A 120 110.54 -10.54 -7.15
N PRO A 121 111.14 -9.77 -8.09
CA PRO A 121 112.46 -10.12 -8.65
C PRO A 121 113.61 -10.09 -7.64
N VAL A 122 113.44 -9.35 -6.53
CA VAL A 122 114.44 -9.28 -5.44
C VAL A 122 114.37 -10.53 -4.56
N LEU A 123 113.22 -11.21 -4.52
CA LEU A 123 113.02 -12.45 -3.78
C LEU A 123 113.41 -13.70 -4.57
N ASP A 124 113.36 -13.66 -5.90
CA ASP A 124 113.64 -14.83 -6.76
C ASP A 124 114.97 -15.56 -6.46
N PRO A 125 116.12 -14.87 -6.24
CA PRO A 125 117.36 -15.56 -5.89
C PRO A 125 117.30 -16.28 -4.53
N VAL A 126 116.55 -15.72 -3.58
CA VAL A 126 116.35 -16.32 -2.25
C VAL A 126 115.40 -17.53 -2.34
N LEU A 127 114.34 -17.42 -3.12
CA LEU A 127 113.32 -18.47 -3.26
C LEU A 127 113.77 -19.65 -4.13
N SER A 128 114.72 -19.45 -5.04
CA SER A 128 115.23 -20.51 -5.95
C SER A 128 116.46 -21.25 -5.42
N PHE A 129 116.91 -20.96 -4.20
CA PHE A 129 118.09 -21.57 -3.61
C PHE A 129 117.87 -23.07 -3.30
N ASN A 130 118.62 -23.93 -4.00
CA ASN A 130 118.55 -25.40 -3.87
C ASN A 130 119.87 -26.04 -3.38
N ALA A 131 120.88 -25.23 -3.02
CA ALA A 131 122.19 -25.72 -2.60
C ALA A 131 122.29 -25.89 -1.06
N GLN A 132 123.40 -26.48 -0.58
CA GLN A 132 123.66 -26.58 0.87
C GLN A 132 124.33 -25.29 1.39
N PRO A 133 123.70 -24.56 2.32
CA PRO A 133 124.23 -23.28 2.80
C PRO A 133 125.45 -23.44 3.72
N TYR A 134 125.62 -24.61 4.33
CA TYR A 134 126.70 -24.90 5.28
C TYR A 134 127.60 -26.01 4.77
N VAL A 135 128.89 -25.91 5.09
CA VAL A 135 129.86 -27.00 4.99
C VAL A 135 130.35 -27.31 6.40
N ASP A 136 130.18 -28.55 6.83
CA ASP A 136 130.70 -29.02 8.12
C ASP A 136 132.16 -29.41 7.98
N SER A 137 132.99 -28.93 8.91
CA SER A 137 134.41 -29.31 9.02
C SER A 137 134.70 -29.80 10.43
N ASP A 138 135.39 -30.93 10.52
CA ASP A 138 135.74 -31.61 11.78
C ASP A 138 136.58 -30.77 12.74
N THR A 139 137.17 -29.65 12.28
CA THR A 139 138.10 -28.82 13.07
C THR A 139 137.60 -27.42 13.40
N THR A 140 136.61 -26.88 12.68
CA THR A 140 136.16 -25.48 12.81
C THR A 140 134.66 -25.31 13.01
N GLY A 141 133.90 -26.42 13.10
CA GLY A 141 132.44 -26.42 13.13
C GLY A 141 131.83 -26.03 11.78
N SER A 142 130.50 -25.87 11.75
CA SER A 142 129.75 -25.51 10.54
C SER A 142 130.12 -24.10 10.06
N SER A 143 130.50 -23.97 8.78
CA SER A 143 130.84 -22.68 8.14
C SER A 143 130.00 -22.46 6.88
N LEU A 144 129.74 -21.20 6.51
CA LEU A 144 128.99 -20.89 5.28
C LEU A 144 129.81 -21.26 4.04
N SER A 145 129.19 -22.04 3.14
CA SER A 145 129.78 -22.40 1.83
C SER A 145 129.96 -21.15 0.95
N ARG A 146 130.71 -21.24 -0.16
CA ARG A 146 130.83 -20.12 -1.12
C ARG A 146 129.45 -19.67 -1.62
N GLU A 147 128.59 -20.65 -1.91
CA GLU A 147 127.20 -20.47 -2.32
C GLU A 147 126.33 -19.96 -1.14
N GLY A 148 126.55 -20.47 0.08
CA GLY A 148 125.89 -20.02 1.30
C GLY A 148 126.21 -18.56 1.67
N ARG A 149 127.42 -18.08 1.37
CA ARG A 149 127.79 -16.65 1.54
C ARG A 149 127.08 -15.75 0.52
N GLN A 150 126.92 -16.20 -0.72
CA GLN A 150 126.14 -15.50 -1.74
C GLN A 150 124.65 -15.47 -1.36
N TYR A 151 124.11 -16.62 -0.94
CA TYR A 151 122.74 -16.75 -0.45
C TYR A 151 122.47 -15.84 0.76
N TYR A 152 123.36 -15.78 1.74
CA TYR A 152 123.22 -14.84 2.87
C TYR A 152 123.23 -13.37 2.43
N ALA A 153 124.07 -13.00 1.45
CA ALA A 153 124.09 -11.65 0.90
C ALA A 153 122.78 -11.30 0.16
N GLU A 154 122.21 -12.27 -0.57
CA GLU A 154 120.92 -12.14 -1.24
C GLU A 154 119.75 -12.05 -0.25
N VAL A 155 119.74 -12.88 0.81
CA VAL A 155 118.76 -12.81 1.91
C VAL A 155 118.82 -11.46 2.62
N LYS A 156 120.03 -10.95 2.90
CA LYS A 156 120.22 -9.63 3.53
C LYS A 156 119.74 -8.49 2.63
N ARG A 157 119.98 -8.58 1.31
CA ARG A 157 119.48 -7.62 0.33
C ARG A 157 117.95 -7.66 0.24
N ALA A 158 117.37 -8.84 0.18
CA ALA A 158 115.93 -9.05 0.19
C ALA A 158 115.29 -8.51 1.48
N GLN A 159 115.91 -8.73 2.63
CA GLN A 159 115.43 -8.25 3.92
C GLN A 159 115.42 -6.72 4.03
N LEU A 160 116.48 -6.04 3.58
CA LEU A 160 116.53 -4.57 3.54
C LEU A 160 115.50 -3.99 2.57
N PHE A 161 115.34 -4.62 1.41
CA PHE A 161 114.34 -4.19 0.43
C PHE A 161 112.91 -4.45 0.94
N ALA A 162 112.70 -5.53 1.69
CA ALA A 162 111.44 -5.86 2.37
C ALA A 162 111.09 -4.87 3.47
N SER A 163 112.05 -4.47 4.32
CA SER A 163 111.77 -3.47 5.34
C SER A 163 111.36 -2.12 4.75
N ASP A 164 111.94 -1.73 3.62
CA ASP A 164 111.65 -0.44 2.97
C ASP A 164 110.36 -0.47 2.13
N SER A 165 110.04 -1.62 1.51
CA SER A 165 108.92 -1.75 0.57
C SER A 165 107.63 -2.29 1.20
N ALA A 166 107.71 -2.99 2.34
CA ALA A 166 106.54 -3.59 3.00
C ALA A 166 105.52 -2.53 3.46
N GLY A 167 105.99 -1.43 4.05
CA GLY A 167 105.11 -0.35 4.53
C GLY A 167 104.29 0.31 3.41
N PRO A 168 104.91 0.78 2.32
CA PRO A 168 104.20 1.33 1.17
C PRO A 168 103.22 0.34 0.52
N LEU A 169 103.59 -0.94 0.39
CA LEU A 169 102.74 -1.98 -0.19
C LEU A 169 101.51 -2.27 0.70
N GLN A 170 101.74 -2.43 2.01
CA GLN A 170 100.68 -2.60 3.00
C GLN A 170 99.73 -1.40 3.03
N ALA A 171 100.25 -0.17 2.93
CA ALA A 171 99.43 1.04 2.90
C ALA A 171 98.49 1.09 1.68
N GLN A 172 98.94 0.65 0.50
CA GLN A 172 98.09 0.57 -0.70
C GLN A 172 97.02 -0.52 -0.58
N LEU A 173 97.38 -1.69 -0.06
CA LEU A 173 96.43 -2.78 0.19
C LEU A 173 95.39 -2.43 1.26
N ALA A 174 95.81 -1.72 2.32
CA ALA A 174 94.92 -1.19 3.34
C ALA A 174 93.96 -0.13 2.77
N ALA A 175 94.45 0.76 1.90
CA ALA A 175 93.61 1.76 1.22
C ALA A 175 92.60 1.11 0.26
N LEU A 176 92.99 0.04 -0.42
CA LEU A 176 92.09 -0.77 -1.24
C LEU A 176 90.99 -1.41 -0.37
N ALA A 177 91.37 -2.12 0.69
CA ALA A 177 90.42 -2.74 1.62
C ALA A 177 89.44 -1.72 2.23
N ALA A 178 89.94 -0.55 2.65
CA ALA A 178 89.09 0.53 3.17
C ALA A 178 88.10 1.08 2.12
N THR A 179 88.52 1.18 0.85
CA THR A 179 87.66 1.62 -0.25
C THR A 179 86.56 0.59 -0.53
N LEU A 180 86.92 -0.69 -0.60
CA LEU A 180 85.98 -1.80 -0.77
C LEU A 180 84.99 -1.92 0.41
N GLN A 181 85.47 -1.68 1.63
CA GLN A 181 84.62 -1.68 2.80
C GLN A 181 83.57 -0.56 2.75
N ARG A 182 83.96 0.64 2.31
CA ARG A 182 83.02 1.76 2.11
C ARG A 182 82.01 1.46 1.02
N THR A 183 82.42 0.95 -0.14
CA THR A 183 81.49 0.64 -1.23
C THR A 183 80.51 -0.48 -0.87
N CYS A 184 80.98 -1.52 -0.16
CA CYS A 184 80.12 -2.57 0.41
C CYS A 184 79.10 -1.99 1.41
N SER A 185 79.55 -1.12 2.33
CA SER A 185 78.70 -0.50 3.33
C SER A 185 77.63 0.41 2.70
N ASP A 186 78.01 1.24 1.74
CA ASP A 186 77.10 2.14 1.01
C ASP A 186 76.08 1.35 0.18
N ALA A 187 76.51 0.29 -0.50
CA ALA A 187 75.61 -0.58 -1.25
C ALA A 187 74.62 -1.31 -0.32
N ALA A 188 75.07 -1.78 0.85
CA ALA A 188 74.21 -2.38 1.86
C ALA A 188 73.21 -1.37 2.44
N ALA A 189 73.63 -0.12 2.68
CA ALA A 189 72.75 0.96 3.14
C ALA A 189 71.67 1.30 2.09
N ARG A 190 72.04 1.41 0.81
CA ARG A 190 71.10 1.61 -0.30
C ARG A 190 70.11 0.44 -0.41
N LEU A 191 70.58 -0.80 -0.25
CA LEU A 191 69.71 -1.98 -0.24
C LEU A 191 68.68 -1.90 0.89
N ARG A 192 69.11 -1.51 2.10
CA ARG A 192 68.22 -1.37 3.25
C ARG A 192 67.16 -0.30 3.05
N ILE A 193 67.54 0.86 2.49
CA ILE A 193 66.61 1.94 2.16
C ILE A 193 65.58 1.47 1.12
N LEU A 194 66.03 0.76 0.09
CA LEU A 194 65.17 0.24 -0.97
C LEU A 194 64.17 -0.81 -0.45
N LEU A 195 64.61 -1.70 0.45
CA LEU A 195 63.72 -2.66 1.12
C LEU A 195 62.70 -1.97 2.03
N LEU A 196 63.12 -0.99 2.85
CA LEU A 196 62.22 -0.22 3.71
C LEU A 196 61.17 0.55 2.90
N ALA A 197 61.59 1.19 1.81
CA ALA A 197 60.68 1.89 0.89
C ALA A 197 59.69 0.91 0.24
N GLY A 198 60.15 -0.27 -0.16
CA GLY A 198 59.28 -1.34 -0.68
C GLY A 198 58.24 -1.82 0.32
N VAL A 199 58.63 -2.02 1.59
CA VAL A 199 57.71 -2.42 2.67
C VAL A 199 56.69 -1.32 2.96
N LEU A 200 57.11 -0.05 3.04
CA LEU A 200 56.19 1.07 3.24
C LEU A 200 55.18 1.22 2.09
N ALA A 201 55.64 1.08 0.84
CA ALA A 201 54.76 1.10 -0.32
C ALA A 201 53.75 -0.05 -0.29
N ALA A 202 54.17 -1.25 0.12
CA ALA A 202 53.28 -2.40 0.28
C ALA A 202 52.24 -2.19 1.39
N LEU A 203 52.64 -1.64 2.55
CA LEU A 203 51.72 -1.30 3.64
C LEU A 203 50.72 -0.21 3.24
N ALA A 204 51.16 0.81 2.52
CA ALA A 204 50.27 1.86 2.01
C ALA A 204 49.23 1.30 1.03
N LEU A 205 49.65 0.43 0.10
CA LEU A 205 48.76 -0.23 -0.85
C LEU A 205 47.79 -1.20 -0.14
N ALA A 206 48.25 -1.95 0.86
CA ALA A 206 47.41 -2.83 1.66
C ALA A 206 46.39 -2.03 2.49
N GLY A 207 46.80 -0.91 3.08
CA GLY A 207 45.93 0.02 3.80
C GLY A 207 44.86 0.64 2.90
N ALA A 208 45.25 1.10 1.70
CA ALA A 208 44.32 1.60 0.69
C ALA A 208 43.32 0.51 0.26
N ALA A 209 43.79 -0.71 0.00
CA ALA A 209 42.91 -1.84 -0.34
C ALA A 209 41.95 -2.20 0.82
N GLY A 210 42.43 -2.16 2.06
CA GLY A 210 41.62 -2.37 3.26
C GLY A 210 40.55 -1.29 3.44
N TYR A 211 40.92 -0.02 3.29
CA TYR A 211 40.00 1.12 3.32
C TYR A 211 38.91 1.02 2.24
N PHE A 212 39.29 0.71 1.01
CA PHE A 212 38.33 0.49 -0.08
C PHE A 212 37.42 -0.72 0.18
N ARG A 213 37.91 -1.79 0.80
CA ARG A 213 37.06 -2.94 1.17
C ARG A 213 36.07 -2.58 2.27
N LEU A 214 36.50 -1.84 3.30
CA LEU A 214 35.65 -1.44 4.43
C LEU A 214 34.54 -0.50 3.98
N THR A 215 34.90 0.59 3.28
CA THR A 215 33.92 1.56 2.75
C THR A 215 32.95 0.90 1.78
N ARG A 216 33.44 0.00 0.91
CA ARG A 216 32.58 -0.79 0.03
C ARG A 216 31.63 -1.71 0.78
N SER A 217 32.08 -2.37 1.84
CA SER A 217 31.22 -3.27 2.62
C SER A 217 30.05 -2.50 3.26
N SER A 218 30.29 -1.27 3.70
CA SER A 218 29.26 -0.42 4.28
C SER A 218 28.20 -0.04 3.25
N HIS A 219 28.60 0.40 2.05
CA HIS A 219 27.65 0.73 0.98
C HIS A 219 26.91 -0.50 0.43
N GLU A 220 27.57 -1.66 0.29
CA GLU A 220 26.90 -2.89 -0.14
C GLU A 220 25.93 -3.43 0.92
N ARG A 221 26.26 -3.29 2.21
CA ARG A 221 25.33 -3.63 3.30
C ARG A 221 24.12 -2.70 3.32
N ALA A 222 24.33 -1.39 3.27
CA ALA A 222 23.24 -0.41 3.24
C ALA A 222 22.31 -0.62 2.04
N ALA A 223 22.87 -0.94 0.85
CA ALA A 223 22.07 -1.23 -0.33
C ALA A 223 21.27 -2.55 -0.21
N ARG A 224 21.87 -3.59 0.41
CA ARG A 224 21.17 -4.86 0.67
C ARG A 224 20.11 -4.70 1.74
N GLU A 225 20.40 -4.00 2.82
CA GLU A 225 19.42 -3.68 3.87
C GLU A 225 18.25 -2.90 3.30
N ALA A 226 18.48 -1.88 2.44
CA ALA A 226 17.41 -1.16 1.77
C ALA A 226 16.57 -2.06 0.83
N GLN A 227 17.21 -2.98 0.10
CA GLN A 227 16.50 -3.95 -0.74
C GLN A 227 15.72 -4.98 0.09
N GLU A 228 16.28 -5.45 1.19
CA GLU A 228 15.63 -6.39 2.12
C GLU A 228 14.46 -5.73 2.82
N GLN A 229 14.61 -4.50 3.32
CA GLN A 229 13.52 -3.70 3.86
C GLN A 229 12.40 -3.49 2.84
N THR A 230 12.73 -3.13 1.59
CA THR A 230 11.72 -3.00 0.52
C THR A 230 11.01 -4.32 0.27
N ARG A 231 11.74 -5.45 0.27
CA ARG A 231 11.18 -6.79 0.09
C ARG A 231 10.31 -7.21 1.27
N ASP A 232 10.69 -6.90 2.50
CA ASP A 232 9.96 -7.28 3.71
C ASP A 232 8.71 -6.41 3.92
N ILE A 233 8.74 -5.13 3.51
CA ILE A 233 7.54 -4.29 3.36
C ILE A 233 6.59 -4.94 2.35
N LEU A 234 7.07 -5.37 1.18
CA LEU A 234 6.23 -6.03 0.17
C LEU A 234 5.67 -7.40 0.63
N LYS A 235 6.30 -8.07 1.60
CA LYS A 235 5.81 -9.32 2.19
C LYS A 235 4.74 -9.13 3.26
N THR A 236 4.71 -7.97 3.92
CA THR A 236 3.79 -7.70 5.02
C THR A 236 2.44 -7.16 4.55
N VAL A 237 2.35 -6.67 3.31
CA VAL A 237 1.10 -6.25 2.71
C VAL A 237 0.37 -7.46 2.14
N HIS A 238 -0.92 -7.61 2.47
CA HIS A 238 -1.79 -8.69 1.98
C HIS A 238 -2.16 -8.55 0.49
N GLU A 239 -1.58 -7.56 -0.21
CA GLU A 239 -1.84 -7.23 -1.61
C GLU A 239 -0.72 -7.78 -2.51
N GLY A 240 -1.12 -8.28 -3.68
CA GLY A 240 -0.23 -8.76 -4.72
C GLY A 240 0.27 -7.60 -5.59
N PHE A 241 1.57 -7.31 -5.57
CA PHE A 241 2.17 -6.30 -6.45
C PHE A 241 2.93 -6.94 -7.61
N PHE A 242 2.84 -6.35 -8.79
CA PHE A 242 3.74 -6.63 -9.92
C PHE A 242 3.93 -5.40 -10.81
N LEU A 243 5.07 -5.35 -11.50
CA LEU A 243 5.41 -4.26 -12.42
C LEU A 243 5.15 -4.70 -13.86
N LEU A 244 4.53 -3.82 -14.66
CA LEU A 244 4.32 -3.98 -16.09
C LEU A 244 5.31 -3.11 -16.88
N ASP A 245 5.88 -3.69 -17.94
CA ASP A 245 6.72 -2.99 -18.91
C ASP A 245 5.91 -2.42 -20.10
N ALA A 246 6.60 -1.73 -21.02
CA ALA A 246 5.98 -1.12 -22.21
C ALA A 246 5.37 -2.15 -23.18
N ASP A 247 5.77 -3.41 -23.09
CA ASP A 247 5.24 -4.52 -23.88
C ASP A 247 4.09 -5.25 -23.15
N TYR A 248 3.59 -4.68 -22.05
CA TYR A 248 2.53 -5.21 -21.19
C TYR A 248 2.88 -6.56 -20.55
N ARG A 249 4.18 -6.82 -20.37
CA ARG A 249 4.70 -8.03 -19.71
C ARG A 249 5.03 -7.74 -18.26
N ILE A 250 4.88 -8.77 -17.45
CA ILE A 250 5.16 -8.71 -16.02
C ILE A 250 6.67 -8.83 -15.79
N GLY A 251 7.21 -7.90 -15.01
CA GLY A 251 8.62 -7.86 -14.63
C GLY A 251 9.04 -9.02 -13.72
N SER A 252 10.33 -9.10 -13.42
CA SER A 252 10.91 -10.19 -12.62
C SER A 252 10.72 -10.08 -11.10
N VAL A 253 9.98 -9.06 -10.63
CA VAL A 253 9.76 -8.79 -9.19
C VAL A 253 8.27 -8.68 -8.94
N TRP A 254 7.75 -9.55 -8.07
CA TRP A 254 6.34 -9.57 -7.63
C TRP A 254 6.23 -9.97 -6.15
N SER A 255 5.07 -9.71 -5.55
CA SER A 255 4.74 -10.07 -4.16
C SER A 255 4.42 -11.57 -3.99
N GLU A 256 4.72 -12.12 -2.81
CA GLU A 256 4.33 -13.49 -2.44
C GLU A 256 2.80 -13.66 -2.38
N ALA A 257 2.06 -12.60 -2.02
CA ALA A 257 0.59 -12.61 -2.00
C ALA A 257 0.00 -12.92 -3.39
N LEU A 258 0.62 -12.41 -4.45
CA LEU A 258 0.22 -12.68 -5.84
C LEU A 258 0.31 -14.18 -6.19
N THR A 259 1.32 -14.86 -5.64
CA THR A 259 1.51 -16.31 -5.85
C THR A 259 0.37 -17.11 -5.21
N ARG A 260 -0.14 -16.66 -4.06
CA ARG A 260 -1.27 -17.29 -3.37
C ARG A 260 -2.60 -16.98 -4.05
N MET A 261 -2.78 -15.75 -4.52
CA MET A 261 -4.01 -15.29 -5.18
C MET A 261 -4.28 -16.00 -6.50
N PHE A 262 -3.25 -16.25 -7.32
CA PHE A 262 -3.40 -16.87 -8.64
C PHE A 262 -3.00 -18.36 -8.68
N GLY A 263 -2.54 -18.94 -7.57
CA GLY A 263 -2.09 -20.34 -7.51
C GLY A 263 -0.89 -20.66 -8.42
N ARG A 264 -0.16 -19.64 -8.89
CA ARG A 264 0.92 -19.74 -9.87
C ARG A 264 2.21 -19.17 -9.30
N ARG A 265 3.36 -19.77 -9.64
CA ARG A 265 4.69 -19.37 -9.15
C ARG A 265 5.55 -18.65 -10.18
N ASP A 266 5.21 -18.76 -11.47
CA ASP A 266 5.95 -18.14 -12.55
C ASP A 266 5.11 -17.02 -13.18
N PHE A 267 5.58 -15.78 -13.01
CA PHE A 267 4.97 -14.57 -13.60
C PHE A 267 5.97 -13.82 -14.50
N ALA A 268 7.24 -14.22 -14.53
CA ALA A 268 8.27 -13.45 -15.23
C ALA A 268 8.06 -13.50 -16.75
N GLY A 269 7.89 -12.34 -17.39
CA GLY A 269 7.77 -12.24 -18.85
C GLY A 269 6.42 -12.68 -19.43
N LEU A 270 5.48 -13.12 -18.58
CA LEU A 270 4.09 -13.38 -18.97
C LEU A 270 3.39 -12.08 -19.35
N SER A 271 2.57 -12.15 -20.40
CA SER A 271 1.72 -11.01 -20.76
C SER A 271 0.52 -10.92 -19.80
N PHE A 272 0.05 -9.70 -19.54
CA PHE A 272 -1.15 -9.50 -18.72
C PHE A 272 -2.39 -10.19 -19.31
N GLU A 273 -2.49 -10.29 -20.63
CA GLU A 273 -3.59 -10.97 -21.31
C GLU A 273 -3.59 -12.48 -21.00
N GLU A 274 -2.43 -13.14 -21.07
CA GLU A 274 -2.29 -14.56 -20.72
C GLU A 274 -2.54 -14.84 -19.24
N LEU A 275 -2.34 -13.86 -18.36
CA LEU A 275 -2.65 -14.00 -16.93
C LEU A 275 -4.16 -14.14 -16.70
N LEU A 276 -4.97 -13.34 -17.42
CA LEU A 276 -6.42 -13.28 -17.21
C LEU A 276 -7.23 -14.21 -18.12
N LYS A 277 -6.66 -14.68 -19.24
CA LYS A 277 -7.37 -15.43 -20.29
C LYS A 277 -8.23 -16.59 -19.79
N ASP A 278 -7.75 -17.36 -18.81
CA ASP A 278 -8.43 -18.56 -18.31
C ASP A 278 -9.29 -18.30 -17.06
N LEU A 279 -9.24 -17.08 -16.50
CA LEU A 279 -9.88 -16.71 -15.23
C LEU A 279 -11.13 -15.84 -15.39
N VAL A 280 -11.26 -15.14 -16.52
CA VAL A 280 -12.35 -14.19 -16.77
C VAL A 280 -13.00 -14.37 -18.13
N ALA A 281 -14.22 -13.85 -18.28
CA ALA A 281 -14.95 -13.91 -19.54
C ALA A 281 -14.22 -13.16 -20.67
N PRO A 282 -14.34 -13.62 -21.94
CA PRO A 282 -13.66 -12.99 -23.09
C PRO A 282 -13.98 -11.49 -23.28
N ALA A 283 -15.21 -11.07 -22.95
CA ALA A 283 -15.63 -9.67 -23.03
C ALA A 283 -14.91 -8.79 -21.99
N THR A 284 -14.71 -9.32 -20.78
CA THR A 284 -13.99 -8.65 -19.70
C THR A 284 -12.50 -8.53 -20.02
N LEU A 285 -11.91 -9.60 -20.58
CA LEU A 285 -10.52 -9.62 -21.04
C LEU A 285 -10.25 -8.53 -22.10
N ALA A 286 -11.13 -8.41 -23.11
CA ALA A 286 -10.99 -7.37 -24.14
C ALA A 286 -11.05 -5.95 -23.58
N THR A 287 -11.86 -5.74 -22.55
CA THR A 287 -11.99 -4.45 -21.86
C THR A 287 -10.75 -4.15 -21.02
N ALA A 288 -10.23 -5.15 -20.31
CA ALA A 288 -8.98 -5.08 -19.53
C ALA A 288 -7.78 -4.69 -20.41
N THR A 289 -7.61 -5.34 -21.55
CA THR A 289 -6.50 -5.09 -22.49
C THR A 289 -6.57 -3.68 -23.10
N LYS A 290 -7.79 -3.18 -23.39
CA LYS A 290 -7.97 -1.79 -23.86
C LYS A 290 -7.59 -0.78 -22.78
N TYR A 291 -7.99 -1.03 -21.53
CA TYR A 291 -7.67 -0.15 -20.40
C TYR A 291 -6.15 -0.09 -20.14
N ILE A 292 -5.46 -1.22 -20.20
CA ILE A 292 -4.00 -1.26 -20.06
C ILE A 292 -3.30 -0.50 -21.19
N LYS A 293 -3.73 -0.66 -22.44
CA LYS A 293 -3.17 0.14 -23.54
C LYS A 293 -3.36 1.65 -23.33
N LEU A 294 -4.48 2.04 -22.70
CA LEU A 294 -4.76 3.44 -22.37
C LEU A 294 -3.83 4.00 -21.27
N LEU A 295 -3.38 3.16 -20.32
CA LEU A 295 -2.47 3.56 -19.23
C LEU A 295 -1.09 4.04 -19.73
N TRP A 296 -0.66 3.59 -20.92
CA TRP A 296 0.61 4.02 -21.54
C TRP A 296 0.43 5.23 -22.48
N GLY A 297 -0.80 5.74 -22.65
CA GLY A 297 -1.08 6.91 -23.47
C GLY A 297 -0.72 8.24 -22.79
N ASP A 298 -0.27 9.21 -23.59
CA ASP A 298 0.24 10.52 -23.14
C ASP A 298 -0.83 11.46 -22.54
N ARG A 299 -2.13 11.16 -22.71
CA ARG A 299 -3.25 12.06 -22.34
C ARG A 299 -4.12 11.59 -21.18
N ALA A 300 -3.79 10.49 -20.52
CA ALA A 300 -4.67 9.93 -19.49
C ALA A 300 -4.36 10.52 -18.10
N HIS A 301 -5.29 11.28 -17.53
CA HIS A 301 -5.17 11.86 -16.18
C HIS A 301 -5.44 10.78 -15.11
N GLU A 302 -4.51 10.63 -14.16
CA GLU A 302 -4.48 9.56 -13.15
C GLU A 302 -5.79 9.43 -12.34
N ASN A 303 -6.39 10.56 -11.94
CA ASN A 303 -7.65 10.57 -11.18
C ASN A 303 -8.87 10.15 -12.00
N LEU A 304 -8.92 10.47 -13.30
CA LEU A 304 -10.04 10.06 -14.17
C LEU A 304 -9.98 8.55 -14.43
N MET A 305 -8.77 7.98 -14.55
CA MET A 305 -8.60 6.56 -14.83
C MET A 305 -9.07 5.69 -13.66
N ARG A 306 -8.79 6.10 -12.42
CA ARG A 306 -9.25 5.38 -11.22
C ARG A 306 -10.77 5.26 -11.16
N SER A 307 -11.50 6.30 -11.55
CA SER A 307 -12.97 6.30 -11.56
C SER A 307 -13.61 5.46 -12.66
N ILE A 308 -12.85 5.11 -13.71
CA ILE A 308 -13.34 4.37 -14.89
C ILE A 308 -12.72 2.97 -14.94
N ASN A 309 -11.99 2.55 -13.90
CA ASN A 309 -11.28 1.28 -13.88
C ASN A 309 -12.28 0.09 -13.96
N PRO A 310 -12.35 -0.64 -15.10
CA PRO A 310 -13.26 -1.75 -15.25
C PRO A 310 -12.78 -3.00 -14.48
N LEU A 311 -11.59 -2.93 -13.86
CA LEU A 311 -10.95 -3.99 -13.09
C LEU A 311 -10.95 -3.69 -11.58
N GLY A 312 -11.68 -2.68 -11.12
CA GLY A 312 -11.82 -2.39 -9.69
C GLY A 312 -12.55 -3.50 -8.92
N GLN A 313 -13.42 -4.27 -9.60
CA GLN A 313 -14.04 -5.46 -9.04
C GLN A 313 -14.15 -6.53 -10.11
N LEU A 314 -13.18 -7.43 -10.15
CA LEU A 314 -13.10 -8.51 -11.12
C LEU A 314 -13.54 -9.83 -10.49
N GLU A 315 -14.62 -10.40 -11.00
CA GLU A 315 -15.04 -11.76 -10.65
C GLU A 315 -14.15 -12.78 -11.38
N ILE A 316 -13.47 -13.62 -10.62
CA ILE A 316 -12.64 -14.71 -11.13
C ILE A 316 -13.20 -16.06 -10.65
N VAL A 317 -13.15 -17.05 -11.51
CA VAL A 317 -13.55 -18.41 -11.18
C VAL A 317 -12.31 -19.29 -11.18
N MET A 318 -11.98 -19.84 -10.01
CA MET A 318 -10.84 -20.73 -9.84
C MET A 318 -11.30 -22.14 -9.49
N ASP A 319 -10.45 -23.13 -9.79
CA ASP A 319 -10.67 -24.50 -9.35
C ASP A 319 -10.10 -24.67 -7.94
N ASN A 320 -10.92 -25.15 -6.99
CA ASN A 320 -10.53 -25.38 -5.60
C ASN A 320 -9.63 -26.61 -5.42
N GLY A 321 -9.17 -27.26 -6.49
CA GLY A 321 -8.28 -28.42 -6.43
C GLY A 321 -8.95 -29.69 -5.88
N HIS A 322 -10.24 -29.62 -5.56
CA HIS A 322 -11.10 -30.73 -5.11
C HIS A 322 -12.30 -30.96 -6.06
N GLY A 323 -12.23 -30.44 -7.30
CA GLY A 323 -13.27 -30.59 -8.32
C GLY A 323 -14.46 -29.63 -8.17
N GLY A 324 -14.33 -28.58 -7.36
CA GLY A 324 -15.31 -27.51 -7.19
C GLY A 324 -14.80 -26.18 -7.73
N LYS A 325 -15.68 -25.38 -8.33
CA LYS A 325 -15.36 -24.01 -8.75
C LYS A 325 -15.62 -23.04 -7.61
N GLU A 326 -14.63 -22.21 -7.28
CA GLU A 326 -14.73 -21.13 -6.30
C GLU A 326 -14.66 -19.79 -7.02
N THR A 327 -15.64 -18.94 -6.70
CA THR A 327 -15.68 -17.57 -7.19
C THR A 327 -14.98 -16.67 -6.20
N ARG A 328 -14.00 -15.89 -6.66
CA ARG A 328 -13.34 -14.84 -5.88
C ARG A 328 -13.48 -13.50 -6.56
N TYR A 329 -13.39 -12.43 -5.78
CA TYR A 329 -13.42 -11.06 -6.28
C TYR A 329 -12.06 -10.41 -6.04
N LEU A 330 -11.37 -10.06 -7.13
CA LEU A 330 -10.08 -9.36 -7.08
C LEU A 330 -10.23 -7.91 -7.54
N GLU A 331 -9.54 -7.01 -6.87
CA GLU A 331 -9.44 -5.59 -7.21
C GLU A 331 -8.05 -5.31 -7.80
N PHE A 332 -7.98 -4.69 -8.98
CA PHE A 332 -6.71 -4.31 -9.62
C PHE A 332 -6.56 -2.80 -9.66
N ASP A 333 -5.58 -2.27 -8.94
CA ASP A 333 -5.22 -0.85 -8.93
C ASP A 333 -3.92 -0.60 -9.70
N PHE A 334 -3.90 0.42 -10.57
CA PHE A 334 -2.77 0.70 -11.46
C PHE A 334 -2.18 2.09 -11.18
N HIS A 335 -0.87 2.13 -10.94
CA HIS A 335 -0.10 3.34 -10.66
C HIS A 335 1.04 3.51 -11.66
N ARG A 336 1.16 4.69 -12.28
CA ARG A 336 2.20 4.96 -13.28
C ARG A 336 3.48 5.43 -12.59
N VAL A 337 4.59 4.76 -12.84
CA VAL A 337 5.91 5.15 -12.33
C VAL A 337 6.61 6.00 -13.39
N MET A 338 6.66 7.30 -13.17
CA MET A 338 7.27 8.28 -14.08
C MET A 338 8.80 8.31 -13.94
N GLY A 339 9.50 8.33 -15.06
CA GLY A 339 10.94 8.59 -15.17
C GLY A 339 11.22 9.92 -15.89
N PRO A 340 12.51 10.27 -16.06
CA PRO A 340 12.91 11.53 -16.71
C PRO A 340 12.54 11.62 -18.21
N GLU A 341 12.23 10.51 -18.88
CA GLU A 341 11.84 10.44 -20.30
C GLU A 341 10.39 9.92 -20.49
N GLY A 342 9.53 10.04 -19.47
CA GLY A 342 8.13 9.58 -19.52
C GLY A 342 7.84 8.36 -18.65
N ILE A 343 6.80 7.59 -18.96
CA ILE A 343 6.39 6.42 -18.16
C ILE A 343 7.46 5.34 -18.24
N LYS A 344 8.01 4.94 -17.09
CA LYS A 344 9.05 3.91 -17.03
C LYS A 344 8.45 2.52 -16.80
N HIS A 345 7.50 2.41 -15.87
CA HIS A 345 6.79 1.19 -15.51
C HIS A 345 5.38 1.52 -15.03
N VAL A 346 4.48 0.54 -15.03
CA VAL A 346 3.18 0.64 -14.33
C VAL A 346 3.15 -0.40 -13.22
N LEU A 347 2.93 0.05 -11.99
CA LEU A 347 2.74 -0.80 -10.83
C LEU A 347 1.27 -1.22 -10.77
N CYS A 348 1.03 -2.53 -10.75
CA CYS A 348 -0.28 -3.11 -10.51
C CYS A 348 -0.33 -3.67 -9.08
N ALA A 349 -1.35 -3.25 -8.33
CA ALA A 349 -1.70 -3.77 -7.01
C ALA A 349 -2.96 -4.62 -7.13
N VAL A 350 -2.94 -5.81 -6.56
CA VAL A 350 -4.05 -6.77 -6.60
C VAL A 350 -4.50 -7.08 -5.18
N GLY A 351 -5.73 -6.73 -4.85
CA GLY A 351 -6.38 -7.05 -3.57
C GLY A 351 -7.39 -8.18 -3.72
N ASP A 352 -7.49 -9.08 -2.73
CA ASP A 352 -8.62 -10.01 -2.63
C ASP A 352 -9.70 -9.36 -1.77
N ILE A 353 -10.78 -8.92 -2.42
CA ILE A 353 -11.92 -8.23 -1.79
C ILE A 353 -13.13 -9.15 -1.64
N THR A 354 -12.95 -10.47 -1.78
CA THR A 354 -14.03 -11.46 -1.75
C THR A 354 -14.91 -11.32 -0.51
N SER A 355 -14.31 -11.23 0.69
CA SER A 355 -15.07 -11.08 1.94
C SER A 355 -15.84 -9.77 1.99
N SER A 356 -15.25 -8.67 1.55
CA SER A 356 -15.90 -7.35 1.54
C SER A 356 -17.09 -7.31 0.59
N VAL A 357 -16.95 -7.89 -0.60
CA VAL A 357 -18.03 -7.98 -1.60
C VAL A 357 -19.16 -8.87 -1.11
N LEU A 358 -18.85 -10.06 -0.57
CA LEU A 358 -19.86 -10.98 -0.04
C LEU A 358 -20.59 -10.36 1.16
N LEU A 359 -19.87 -9.71 2.07
CA LEU A 359 -20.45 -9.02 3.22
C LEU A 359 -21.34 -7.85 2.79
N ALA A 360 -20.90 -7.04 1.81
CA ALA A 360 -21.70 -5.95 1.27
C ALA A 360 -23.01 -6.45 0.66
N ARG A 361 -22.95 -7.58 -0.07
CA ARG A 361 -24.14 -8.23 -0.62
C ARG A 361 -25.07 -8.78 0.47
N GLU A 362 -24.53 -9.45 1.48
CA GLU A 362 -25.30 -9.95 2.62
C GLU A 362 -25.97 -8.80 3.41
N LEU A 363 -25.23 -7.71 3.65
CA LEU A 363 -25.76 -6.53 4.31
C LEU A 363 -26.87 -5.88 3.47
N GLN A 364 -26.69 -5.79 2.15
CA GLN A 364 -27.71 -5.26 1.26
C GLN A 364 -28.98 -6.13 1.29
N GLU A 365 -28.85 -7.44 1.17
CA GLU A 365 -29.98 -8.37 1.27
C GLU A 365 -30.67 -8.26 2.64
N SER A 366 -29.90 -8.15 3.73
CA SER A 366 -30.43 -7.93 5.08
C SER A 366 -31.17 -6.61 5.21
N GLN A 367 -30.63 -5.52 4.66
CA GLN A 367 -31.23 -4.20 4.70
C GLN A 367 -32.50 -4.12 3.86
N GLU A 368 -32.51 -4.72 2.66
CA GLU A 368 -33.70 -4.83 1.81
C GLU A 368 -34.80 -5.62 2.54
N ASN A 369 -34.44 -6.72 3.20
CA ASN A 369 -35.37 -7.50 4.02
C ASN A 369 -35.90 -6.71 5.23
N ALA A 370 -35.04 -5.96 5.93
CA ALA A 370 -35.44 -5.13 7.07
C ALA A 370 -36.34 -3.96 6.64
N ASN A 371 -36.00 -3.27 5.54
CA ASN A 371 -36.82 -2.21 4.97
C ASN A 371 -38.20 -2.74 4.55
N ALA A 372 -38.25 -3.91 3.89
CA ALA A 372 -39.50 -4.55 3.52
C ALA A 372 -40.36 -4.89 4.76
N GLN A 373 -39.76 -5.34 5.87
CA GLN A 373 -40.47 -5.57 7.13
C GLN A 373 -41.02 -4.27 7.73
N VAL A 374 -40.25 -3.19 7.73
CA VAL A 374 -40.69 -1.87 8.24
C VAL A 374 -41.86 -1.33 7.42
N ASP A 375 -41.78 -1.39 6.09
CA ASP A 375 -42.86 -0.97 5.19
C ASP A 375 -44.13 -1.78 5.43
N MET A 376 -43.98 -3.09 5.69
CA MET A 376 -45.09 -3.97 6.01
C MET A 376 -45.75 -3.62 7.35
N MET A 377 -44.96 -3.34 8.39
CA MET A 377 -45.47 -2.90 9.69
C MET A 377 -46.17 -1.53 9.61
N LEU A 378 -45.60 -0.57 8.89
CA LEU A 378 -46.21 0.74 8.66
C LEU A 378 -47.51 0.66 7.84
N GLY A 379 -47.57 -0.28 6.89
CA GLY A 379 -48.79 -0.60 6.15
C GLY A 379 -49.89 -1.16 7.05
N MET A 380 -49.55 -1.98 8.05
CA MET A 380 -50.51 -2.60 8.97
C MET A 380 -51.00 -1.68 10.10
N LEU A 381 -50.20 -0.69 10.54
CA LEU A 381 -50.57 0.22 11.64
C LEU A 381 -51.82 1.07 11.37
N HIS A 382 -52.10 1.37 10.10
CA HIS A 382 -53.23 2.21 9.69
C HIS A 382 -54.48 1.42 9.27
N VAL A 383 -54.41 0.08 9.24
CA VAL A 383 -55.53 -0.78 8.81
C VAL A 383 -56.24 -1.33 10.04
N GLU A 384 -57.57 -1.24 10.02
CA GLU A 384 -58.39 -1.83 11.08
C GLU A 384 -58.24 -3.36 11.06
N PRO A 385 -57.87 -4.03 12.18
CA PRO A 385 -57.51 -5.44 12.16
C PRO A 385 -58.61 -6.37 11.62
N LEU A 386 -59.88 -6.01 11.81
CA LEU A 386 -61.02 -6.73 11.27
C LEU A 386 -61.07 -6.69 9.73
N GLN A 387 -60.77 -5.53 9.14
CA GLN A 387 -60.75 -5.35 7.68
C GLN A 387 -59.55 -6.07 7.06
N LEU A 388 -58.40 -6.08 7.75
CA LEU A 388 -57.22 -6.84 7.32
C LEU A 388 -57.51 -8.34 7.28
N MET A 389 -58.11 -8.90 8.33
CA MET A 389 -58.43 -10.34 8.37
C MET A 389 -59.47 -10.73 7.31
N ALA A 390 -60.53 -9.92 7.14
CA ALA A 390 -61.53 -10.15 6.09
C ALA A 390 -60.93 -10.15 4.68
N PHE A 391 -59.98 -9.25 4.41
CA PHE A 391 -59.24 -9.25 3.14
C PHE A 391 -58.34 -10.48 2.99
N LEU A 392 -57.61 -10.88 4.04
CA LEU A 392 -56.72 -12.05 3.95
C LEU A 392 -57.50 -13.34 3.67
N ASP A 393 -58.68 -13.50 4.27
CA ASP A 393 -59.58 -14.63 4.02
C ASP A 393 -60.15 -14.61 2.59
N SER A 394 -60.55 -13.43 2.10
CA SER A 394 -60.98 -13.21 0.71
C SER A 394 -59.86 -13.56 -0.28
N ALA A 395 -58.65 -13.03 -0.04
CA ALA A 395 -57.48 -13.22 -0.89
C ALA A 395 -57.01 -14.69 -0.92
N GLU A 396 -57.01 -15.39 0.22
CA GLU A 396 -56.69 -16.83 0.28
C GLU A 396 -57.71 -17.65 -0.51
N THR A 397 -59.00 -17.29 -0.43
CA THR A 397 -60.07 -17.92 -1.21
C THR A 397 -59.85 -17.74 -2.72
N SER A 398 -59.61 -16.51 -3.18
CA SER A 398 -59.34 -16.22 -4.60
C SER A 398 -58.04 -16.88 -5.09
N LEU A 399 -56.98 -16.93 -4.27
CA LEU A 399 -55.74 -17.61 -4.67
C LEU A 399 -55.87 -19.13 -4.73
N ASN A 400 -56.70 -19.73 -3.87
CA ASN A 400 -57.05 -21.15 -3.98
C ASN A 400 -57.84 -21.44 -5.26
N LEU A 401 -58.71 -20.52 -5.68
CA LEU A 401 -59.41 -20.60 -6.96
C LEU A 401 -58.43 -20.47 -8.14
N VAL A 402 -57.48 -19.54 -8.09
CA VAL A 402 -56.37 -19.38 -9.06
C VAL A 402 -55.55 -20.66 -9.17
N ASN A 403 -55.18 -21.27 -8.04
CA ASN A 403 -54.45 -22.54 -8.00
C ASN A 403 -55.29 -23.70 -8.60
N GLY A 404 -56.61 -23.70 -8.34
CA GLY A 404 -57.55 -24.64 -8.98
C GLY A 404 -57.58 -24.51 -10.50
N ILE A 405 -57.67 -23.28 -11.02
CA ILE A 405 -57.66 -22.98 -12.46
C ILE A 405 -56.34 -23.43 -13.11
N LEU A 406 -55.21 -23.31 -12.41
CA LEU A 406 -53.90 -23.75 -12.88
C LEU A 406 -53.75 -25.28 -12.89
N ARG A 407 -54.44 -26.00 -11.99
CA ARG A 407 -54.40 -27.47 -11.87
C ARG A 407 -55.28 -28.22 -12.86
N GLU A 408 -56.34 -27.58 -13.37
CA GLU A 408 -57.16 -28.20 -14.42
C GLU A 408 -56.29 -28.53 -15.64
N PRO A 409 -56.40 -29.69 -16.29
CA PRO A 409 -55.67 -29.97 -17.53
C PRO A 409 -56.32 -29.22 -18.72
N ALA A 410 -55.53 -28.47 -19.48
CA ALA A 410 -55.99 -27.87 -20.75
C ALA A 410 -55.23 -28.50 -21.92
N ARG A 411 -55.95 -28.80 -23.01
CA ARG A 411 -55.41 -29.48 -24.21
C ARG A 411 -55.53 -28.63 -25.48
N SER A 412 -56.18 -27.47 -25.42
CA SER A 412 -56.36 -26.56 -26.56
C SER A 412 -56.00 -25.10 -26.21
N ASP A 413 -55.53 -24.33 -27.21
CA ASP A 413 -55.22 -22.89 -27.06
C ASP A 413 -56.42 -22.09 -26.53
N THR A 414 -57.63 -22.45 -26.95
CA THR A 414 -58.88 -21.87 -26.45
C THR A 414 -59.11 -22.09 -24.95
N GLU A 415 -58.74 -23.26 -24.42
CA GLU A 415 -58.81 -23.55 -22.99
C GLU A 415 -57.73 -22.80 -22.21
N PHE A 416 -56.51 -22.68 -22.76
CA PHE A 416 -55.44 -21.88 -22.15
C PHE A 416 -55.80 -20.39 -22.05
N ARG A 417 -56.42 -19.82 -23.10
CA ARG A 417 -56.89 -18.42 -23.06
C ARG A 417 -58.04 -18.22 -22.08
N LYS A 418 -58.97 -19.18 -21.96
CA LYS A 418 -60.06 -19.13 -20.96
C LYS A 418 -59.50 -19.15 -19.54
N LYS A 419 -58.47 -19.95 -19.28
CA LYS A 419 -57.74 -19.96 -17.99
C LYS A 419 -57.09 -18.62 -17.68
N LEU A 420 -56.32 -18.06 -18.62
CA LEU A 420 -55.70 -16.75 -18.45
C LEU A 420 -56.73 -15.66 -18.12
N GLY A 421 -57.92 -15.70 -18.75
CA GLY A 421 -59.02 -14.79 -18.43
C GLY A 421 -59.64 -14.99 -17.04
N GLY A 422 -59.64 -16.22 -16.53
CA GLY A 422 -60.01 -16.52 -15.13
C GLY A 422 -58.98 -15.98 -14.15
N LEU A 423 -57.70 -16.29 -14.38
CA LEU A 423 -56.57 -15.86 -13.55
C LEU A 423 -56.48 -14.33 -13.46
N PHE A 424 -56.64 -13.64 -14.60
CA PHE A 424 -56.60 -12.18 -14.63
C PHE A 424 -57.71 -11.54 -13.78
N ARG A 425 -58.94 -12.07 -13.83
CA ARG A 425 -60.07 -11.52 -13.05
C ARG A 425 -59.86 -11.66 -11.54
N GLU A 426 -59.42 -12.84 -11.10
CA GLU A 426 -59.17 -13.09 -9.68
C GLU A 426 -57.99 -12.25 -9.16
N LEU A 427 -56.89 -12.15 -9.92
CA LEU A 427 -55.75 -11.31 -9.56
C LEU A 427 -56.13 -9.81 -9.52
N HIS A 428 -56.96 -9.35 -10.45
CA HIS A 428 -57.43 -7.97 -10.48
C HIS A 428 -58.30 -7.59 -9.27
N GLY A 429 -59.15 -8.52 -8.82
CA GLY A 429 -59.93 -8.37 -7.59
C GLY A 429 -59.01 -8.19 -6.37
N ILE A 430 -58.05 -9.11 -6.19
CA ILE A 430 -57.11 -9.07 -5.06
C ILE A 430 -56.30 -7.77 -5.07
N LYS A 431 -55.84 -7.30 -6.24
CA LYS A 431 -55.11 -6.04 -6.37
C LYS A 431 -55.94 -4.83 -5.93
N GLY A 432 -57.22 -4.80 -6.33
CA GLY A 432 -58.16 -3.74 -5.96
C GLY A 432 -58.34 -3.64 -4.45
N GLU A 433 -58.59 -4.77 -3.78
CA GLU A 433 -58.75 -4.83 -2.32
C GLU A 433 -57.45 -4.50 -1.58
N ALA A 434 -56.31 -5.05 -2.02
CA ALA A 434 -54.99 -4.78 -1.43
C ALA A 434 -54.60 -3.29 -1.53
N SER A 435 -54.91 -2.65 -2.66
CA SER A 435 -54.64 -1.23 -2.88
C SER A 435 -55.57 -0.34 -2.03
N ALA A 436 -56.82 -0.77 -1.81
CA ALA A 436 -57.77 -0.06 -0.96
C ALA A 436 -57.31 -0.05 0.51
N LEU A 437 -56.75 -1.17 0.98
CA LEU A 437 -56.18 -1.33 2.33
C LEU A 437 -54.73 -0.84 2.45
N ASN A 438 -54.17 -0.21 1.41
CA ASN A 438 -52.81 0.34 1.40
C ASN A 438 -51.71 -0.71 1.65
N LEU A 439 -51.97 -1.98 1.33
CA LEU A 439 -51.02 -3.09 1.43
C LEU A 439 -50.14 -3.14 0.18
N LYS A 440 -49.27 -2.12 0.03
CA LYS A 440 -48.44 -1.90 -1.17
C LYS A 440 -47.61 -3.13 -1.58
N SER A 441 -47.06 -3.88 -0.61
CA SER A 441 -46.28 -5.10 -0.88
C SER A 441 -47.13 -6.22 -1.50
N VAL A 442 -48.40 -6.37 -1.08
CA VAL A 442 -49.32 -7.36 -1.67
C VAL A 442 -49.77 -6.88 -3.05
N ALA A 443 -50.11 -5.60 -3.20
CA ALA A 443 -50.56 -5.02 -4.47
C ALA A 443 -49.48 -5.08 -5.56
N SER A 444 -48.20 -4.86 -5.24
CA SER A 444 -47.10 -4.93 -6.21
C SER A 444 -46.81 -6.36 -6.68
N ARG A 445 -46.87 -7.34 -5.77
CA ARG A 445 -46.70 -8.77 -6.11
C ARG A 445 -47.84 -9.29 -6.98
N VAL A 446 -49.07 -8.86 -6.70
CA VAL A 446 -50.23 -9.19 -7.54
C VAL A 446 -50.13 -8.50 -8.91
N HIS A 447 -49.64 -7.26 -8.97
CA HIS A 447 -49.41 -6.56 -10.24
C HIS A 447 -48.40 -7.29 -11.13
N ALA A 448 -47.29 -7.81 -10.57
CA ALA A 448 -46.33 -8.60 -11.33
C ALA A 448 -46.96 -9.89 -11.90
N LEU A 449 -47.82 -10.56 -11.14
CA LEU A 449 -48.58 -11.73 -11.63
C LEU A 449 -49.58 -11.34 -12.73
N GLU A 450 -50.28 -10.21 -12.61
CA GLU A 450 -51.15 -9.70 -13.67
C GLU A 450 -50.39 -9.43 -14.97
N ASP A 451 -49.20 -8.83 -14.89
CA ASP A 451 -48.37 -8.50 -16.05
C ASP A 451 -47.89 -9.78 -16.75
N MET A 452 -47.49 -10.80 -15.99
CA MET A 452 -47.14 -12.11 -16.54
C MET A 452 -48.33 -12.77 -17.25
N VAL A 453 -49.54 -12.68 -16.68
CA VAL A 453 -50.77 -13.18 -17.31
C VAL A 453 -51.10 -12.37 -18.58
N ALA A 454 -50.90 -11.06 -18.56
CA ALA A 454 -51.11 -10.18 -19.71
C ALA A 454 -50.11 -10.45 -20.85
N ASP A 455 -48.87 -10.76 -20.52
CA ASP A 455 -47.84 -11.11 -21.50
C ASP A 455 -48.06 -12.50 -22.10
N CYS A 456 -48.49 -13.48 -21.31
CA CYS A 456 -48.98 -14.75 -21.83
C CYS A 456 -50.14 -14.55 -22.82
N LYS A 457 -51.08 -13.62 -22.53
CA LYS A 457 -52.22 -13.33 -23.41
C LYS A 457 -51.83 -12.73 -24.76
N LYS A 458 -50.65 -12.10 -24.88
CA LYS A 458 -50.14 -11.52 -26.13
C LYS A 458 -49.44 -12.55 -27.04
N LYS A 459 -49.08 -13.73 -26.53
CA LYS A 459 -48.38 -14.77 -27.30
C LYS A 459 -49.32 -15.43 -28.34
N PRO A 460 -48.82 -15.75 -29.55
CA PRO A 460 -49.63 -16.36 -30.62
C PRO A 460 -49.99 -17.83 -30.33
N GLU A 461 -49.12 -18.59 -29.67
CA GLU A 461 -49.35 -19.97 -29.21
C GLU A 461 -48.93 -20.09 -27.74
N LEU A 462 -49.73 -20.82 -26.95
CA LEU A 462 -49.52 -21.04 -25.52
C LEU A 462 -49.13 -22.49 -25.23
N SER A 463 -48.08 -22.68 -24.43
CA SER A 463 -47.65 -24.00 -23.94
C SER A 463 -47.74 -24.09 -22.42
N GLY A 464 -47.85 -25.32 -21.89
CA GLY A 464 -47.85 -25.56 -20.44
C GLY A 464 -46.60 -25.04 -19.71
N SER A 465 -45.47 -24.92 -20.40
CA SER A 465 -44.23 -24.35 -19.84
C SER A 465 -44.33 -22.85 -19.55
N ASP A 466 -45.20 -22.12 -20.24
CA ASP A 466 -45.40 -20.67 -20.04
C ASP A 466 -46.06 -20.35 -18.69
N PHE A 467 -46.74 -21.33 -18.08
CA PHE A 467 -47.40 -21.18 -16.79
C PHE A 467 -46.48 -21.49 -15.60
N LEU A 468 -45.32 -22.14 -15.82
CA LEU A 468 -44.41 -22.51 -14.74
C LEU A 468 -43.87 -21.31 -13.94
N PRO A 469 -43.44 -20.19 -14.57
CA PRO A 469 -43.05 -19.00 -13.83
C PRO A 469 -44.20 -18.40 -13.00
N LEU A 470 -45.44 -18.53 -13.49
CA LEU A 470 -46.63 -18.03 -12.80
C LEU A 470 -46.92 -18.84 -11.53
N VAL A 471 -46.74 -20.16 -11.58
CA VAL A 471 -46.90 -21.04 -10.41
C VAL A 471 -45.89 -20.69 -9.31
N LEU A 472 -44.62 -20.50 -9.67
CA LEU A 472 -43.57 -20.12 -8.70
C LEU A 472 -43.87 -18.78 -8.02
N LYS A 473 -44.31 -17.78 -8.80
CA LYS A 473 -44.69 -16.46 -8.26
C LYS A 473 -45.98 -16.48 -7.46
N LEU A 474 -46.89 -17.41 -7.75
CA LEU A 474 -48.09 -17.63 -6.96
C LEU A 474 -47.76 -18.20 -5.58
N ASP A 475 -46.83 -19.16 -5.51
CA ASP A 475 -46.35 -19.72 -4.24
C ASP A 475 -45.65 -18.64 -3.38
N ASP A 476 -44.86 -17.76 -3.99
CA ASP A 476 -44.26 -16.58 -3.33
C ASP A 476 -45.35 -15.68 -2.71
N LEU A 477 -46.44 -15.43 -3.44
CA LEU A 477 -47.55 -14.60 -2.96
C LEU A 477 -48.32 -15.26 -1.80
N LEU A 478 -48.58 -16.57 -1.90
CA LEU A 478 -49.21 -17.36 -0.82
C LEU A 478 -48.35 -17.41 0.44
N ALA A 479 -47.04 -17.56 0.31
CA ALA A 479 -46.11 -17.48 1.44
C ALA A 479 -46.14 -16.08 2.09
N HIS A 480 -46.15 -15.03 1.27
CA HIS A 480 -46.21 -13.66 1.76
C HIS A 480 -47.53 -13.34 2.49
N LEU A 481 -48.69 -13.75 1.96
CA LEU A 481 -49.98 -13.55 2.63
C LEU A 481 -50.09 -14.31 3.97
N ARG A 482 -49.52 -15.52 4.05
CA ARG A 482 -49.42 -16.25 5.33
C ARG A 482 -48.60 -15.49 6.36
N SER A 483 -47.49 -14.87 5.94
CA SER A 483 -46.68 -14.01 6.80
C SER A 483 -47.45 -12.76 7.26
N VAL A 484 -48.19 -12.09 6.35
CA VAL A 484 -49.07 -10.96 6.70
C VAL A 484 -50.11 -11.38 7.74
N ARG A 485 -50.75 -12.55 7.57
CA ARG A 485 -51.74 -13.10 8.50
C ARG A 485 -51.16 -13.35 9.89
N GLU A 486 -49.98 -13.97 9.95
CA GLU A 486 -49.31 -14.24 11.22
C GLU A 486 -48.96 -12.94 11.96
N MET A 487 -48.45 -11.93 11.25
CA MET A 487 -48.19 -10.61 11.82
C MET A 487 -49.46 -9.88 12.25
N GLY A 488 -50.52 -9.95 11.43
CA GLY A 488 -51.83 -9.40 11.78
C GLY A 488 -52.38 -10.03 13.06
N ALA A 489 -52.24 -11.34 13.24
CA ALA A 489 -52.65 -12.07 14.43
C ALA A 489 -51.79 -11.73 15.67
N ARG A 490 -50.49 -11.46 15.48
CA ARG A 490 -49.61 -10.93 16.54
C ARG A 490 -49.99 -9.50 16.93
N LEU A 491 -50.38 -8.66 15.98
CA LEU A 491 -50.82 -7.29 16.25
C LEU A 491 -52.18 -7.23 16.95
N THR A 492 -53.13 -8.10 16.58
CA THR A 492 -54.40 -8.22 17.30
C THR A 492 -54.18 -8.70 18.73
N THR A 493 -53.37 -9.73 18.94
CA THR A 493 -53.03 -10.21 20.28
C THR A 493 -52.28 -9.16 21.10
N LEU A 494 -51.35 -8.39 20.53
CA LEU A 494 -50.70 -7.26 21.22
C LEU A 494 -51.69 -6.14 21.59
N LYS A 495 -52.66 -5.84 20.71
CA LYS A 495 -53.68 -4.81 20.94
C LYS A 495 -54.74 -5.24 21.95
N GLU A 496 -55.06 -6.54 22.00
CA GLU A 496 -55.99 -7.17 22.96
C GLU A 496 -55.33 -7.45 24.32
N THR A 497 -54.03 -7.76 24.36
CA THR A 497 -53.27 -7.91 25.60
C THR A 497 -52.81 -6.57 26.18
N ALA A 498 -52.76 -5.48 25.42
CA ALA A 498 -52.45 -4.14 25.95
C ALA A 498 -53.35 -3.71 27.13
N PRO A 499 -54.69 -3.90 27.13
CA PRO A 499 -55.50 -3.62 28.31
C PRO A 499 -55.28 -4.61 29.48
N ALA A 500 -54.86 -5.85 29.22
CA ALA A 500 -54.63 -6.86 30.26
C ALA A 500 -53.22 -6.82 30.89
N ALA A 501 -52.19 -6.52 30.10
CA ALA A 501 -50.81 -6.34 30.56
C ALA A 501 -50.62 -5.00 31.29
N ALA A 502 -51.33 -3.94 30.87
CA ALA A 502 -51.38 -2.69 31.64
C ALA A 502 -52.06 -2.86 33.01
N ALA A 503 -53.05 -3.76 33.12
CA ALA A 503 -53.69 -4.10 34.39
C ALA A 503 -52.83 -5.02 35.29
N ALA A 504 -52.06 -5.95 34.71
CA ALA A 504 -51.20 -6.87 35.46
C ALA A 504 -49.91 -6.21 35.99
N VAL A 505 -49.32 -5.28 35.24
CA VAL A 505 -48.10 -4.56 35.67
C VAL A 505 -48.42 -3.49 36.74
N ALA A 506 -49.66 -2.98 36.79
CA ALA A 506 -50.10 -2.06 37.84
C ALA A 506 -50.34 -2.73 39.22
N ALA A 507 -50.47 -4.06 39.26
CA ALA A 507 -50.81 -4.81 40.48
C ALA A 507 -49.61 -5.42 41.23
N ALA A 508 -48.38 -5.34 40.68
CA ALA A 508 -47.24 -6.14 41.16
C ALA A 508 -46.00 -5.37 41.69
N ALA A 509 -46.12 -4.10 42.07
CA ALA A 509 -45.01 -3.36 42.71
C ALA A 509 -45.42 -2.74 44.07
N PRO A 510 -44.85 -3.21 45.21
CA PRO A 510 -45.04 -2.58 46.50
C PRO A 510 -43.98 -1.48 46.75
N HIS A 511 -44.47 -0.31 47.15
CA HIS A 511 -43.81 0.69 48.02
C HIS A 511 -42.51 1.35 47.54
N GLY A 512 -42.58 2.63 47.17
CA GLY A 512 -41.40 3.50 47.14
C GLY A 512 -41.52 4.77 46.28
N SER A 513 -41.98 5.86 46.90
CA SER A 513 -41.82 7.26 46.47
C SER A 513 -42.26 7.66 45.05
N ALA A 514 -43.55 7.96 44.89
CA ALA A 514 -44.07 8.74 43.77
C ALA A 514 -43.87 10.24 44.04
N ALA A 515 -42.68 10.76 43.76
CA ALA A 515 -42.47 12.18 43.49
C ALA A 515 -42.47 12.37 41.96
N LEU A 516 -43.62 12.79 41.43
CA LEU A 516 -43.81 13.57 40.20
C LEU A 516 -43.04 13.12 38.94
N ARG A 517 -43.60 12.14 38.22
CA ARG A 517 -43.57 12.12 36.74
C ARG A 517 -44.97 11.85 36.20
N GLN A 518 -45.84 12.86 36.29
CA GLN A 518 -46.99 12.98 35.40
C GLN A 518 -46.51 13.67 34.12
N SER A 519 -45.94 12.91 33.18
CA SER A 519 -45.80 13.40 31.80
C SER A 519 -47.13 13.14 31.10
N ARG A 520 -47.98 14.16 31.03
CA ARG A 520 -49.26 14.13 30.34
C ARG A 520 -48.97 14.03 28.82
N PRO A 521 -49.66 13.15 28.05
CA PRO A 521 -49.44 13.00 26.59
C PRO A 521 -49.70 14.27 25.75
N VAL A 522 -50.21 15.33 26.37
CA VAL A 522 -50.79 16.50 25.70
C VAL A 522 -49.82 17.69 25.67
N GLU A 523 -48.87 17.79 26.60
CA GLU A 523 -47.83 18.84 26.60
C GLU A 523 -46.78 18.60 25.48
N ASP A 524 -46.57 17.34 25.09
CA ASP A 524 -45.69 16.97 23.97
C ASP A 524 -46.28 17.34 22.59
N LEU A 525 -47.61 17.39 22.46
CA LEU A 525 -48.27 17.70 21.19
C LEU A 525 -48.04 19.16 20.76
N SER A 526 -48.08 20.10 21.70
CA SER A 526 -47.76 21.51 21.42
C SER A 526 -46.33 21.69 20.91
N ARG A 527 -45.36 21.01 21.53
CA ARG A 527 -43.95 21.08 21.13
C ARG A 527 -43.72 20.43 19.77
N ALA A 528 -44.36 19.28 19.52
CA ALA A 528 -44.30 18.60 18.24
C ALA A 528 -44.88 19.43 17.09
N LEU A 529 -46.01 20.11 17.31
CA LEU A 529 -46.61 20.99 16.31
C LEU A 529 -45.77 22.25 16.04
N GLN A 530 -45.12 22.82 17.06
CA GLN A 530 -44.18 23.94 16.88
C GLN A 530 -42.96 23.52 16.05
N ALA A 531 -42.33 22.39 16.37
CA ALA A 531 -41.20 21.88 15.60
C ALA A 531 -41.59 21.54 14.14
N MET A 532 -42.81 21.05 13.93
CA MET A 532 -43.33 20.82 12.58
C MET A 532 -43.55 22.13 11.81
N ALA A 533 -44.06 23.17 12.48
CA ALA A 533 -44.25 24.49 11.86
C ALA A 533 -42.92 25.10 11.40
N GLU A 534 -41.87 25.00 12.22
CA GLU A 534 -40.52 25.48 11.87
C GLU A 534 -39.96 24.74 10.64
N ARG A 535 -40.09 23.41 10.60
CA ARG A 535 -39.65 22.61 9.45
C ARG A 535 -40.41 22.96 8.16
N LEU A 536 -41.73 23.13 8.24
CA LEU A 536 -42.55 23.50 7.08
C LEU A 536 -42.27 24.93 6.60
N ALA A 537 -41.89 25.83 7.50
CA ALA A 537 -41.46 27.18 7.14
C ALA A 537 -40.16 27.15 6.33
N GLU A 538 -39.18 26.34 6.75
CA GLU A 538 -37.92 26.14 6.02
C GLU A 538 -38.15 25.45 4.66
N GLU A 539 -38.89 24.34 4.64
CA GLU A 539 -39.13 23.52 3.44
C GLU A 539 -39.81 24.31 2.30
N HIS A 540 -40.73 25.20 2.64
CA HIS A 540 -41.46 26.01 1.66
C HIS A 540 -40.92 27.44 1.50
N ALA A 541 -39.76 27.75 2.09
CA ALA A 541 -39.14 29.08 2.07
C ALA A 541 -40.09 30.22 2.51
N LYS A 542 -40.92 29.96 3.52
CA LYS A 542 -41.90 30.90 4.10
C LYS A 542 -41.55 31.22 5.54
N ARG A 543 -42.04 32.34 6.08
CA ARG A 543 -41.82 32.74 7.48
C ARG A 543 -43.15 32.83 8.20
N PHE A 544 -43.42 31.92 9.14
CA PHE A 544 -44.59 31.98 10.00
C PHE A 544 -44.31 31.40 11.39
N ARG A 545 -45.13 31.78 12.38
CA ARG A 545 -45.07 31.27 13.75
C ARG A 545 -46.39 30.62 14.13
N LEU A 546 -46.29 29.48 14.82
CA LEU A 546 -47.43 28.79 15.41
C LEU A 546 -47.65 29.22 16.87
N THR A 547 -48.87 29.64 17.19
CA THR A 547 -49.34 29.92 18.55
C THR A 547 -50.39 28.89 18.95
N VAL A 548 -50.26 28.32 20.14
CA VAL A 548 -51.05 27.17 20.56
C VAL A 548 -51.60 27.44 21.96
N ALA A 549 -52.91 27.34 22.14
CA ALA A 549 -53.57 27.55 23.43
C ALA A 549 -54.68 26.52 23.67
N GLY A 550 -54.80 26.07 24.93
CA GLY A 550 -55.90 25.21 25.40
C GLY A 550 -55.87 23.75 24.93
N LEU A 551 -54.81 23.32 24.24
CA LEU A 551 -54.67 21.93 23.79
C LEU A 551 -54.59 20.92 24.94
N THR A 552 -54.19 21.34 26.15
CA THR A 552 -54.18 20.53 27.38
C THR A 552 -55.56 20.06 27.82
N GLU A 553 -56.63 20.71 27.35
CA GLU A 553 -58.01 20.37 27.70
C GLU A 553 -58.63 19.31 26.78
N VAL A 554 -57.87 18.82 25.79
CA VAL A 554 -58.35 17.81 24.83
C VAL A 554 -58.54 16.45 25.53
N PRO A 555 -59.74 15.84 25.48
CA PRO A 555 -59.96 14.50 26.02
C PRO A 555 -59.15 13.42 25.28
N PRO A 556 -58.67 12.37 25.96
CA PRO A 556 -57.91 11.28 25.33
C PRO A 556 -58.63 10.61 24.15
N SER A 557 -59.96 10.53 24.20
CA SER A 557 -60.79 9.96 23.13
C SER A 557 -60.72 10.73 21.80
N TYR A 558 -60.38 12.02 21.86
CA TYR A 558 -60.29 12.90 20.69
C TYR A 558 -58.85 13.29 20.35
N ALA A 559 -57.86 12.94 21.18
CA ALA A 559 -56.49 13.41 21.06
C ALA A 559 -55.82 13.01 19.73
N ALA A 560 -56.01 11.77 19.26
CA ALA A 560 -55.45 11.29 17.99
C ALA A 560 -56.06 12.04 16.80
N THR A 561 -57.39 12.13 16.75
CA THR A 561 -58.09 12.81 15.64
C THR A 561 -57.81 14.31 15.60
N VAL A 562 -57.76 14.97 16.76
CA VAL A 562 -57.40 16.39 16.85
C VAL A 562 -55.97 16.62 16.37
N LYS A 563 -55.03 15.75 16.75
CA LYS A 563 -53.64 15.79 16.25
C LYS A 563 -53.59 15.68 14.72
N ASP A 564 -54.26 14.71 14.13
CA ASP A 564 -54.24 14.50 12.68
C ASP A 564 -54.88 15.69 11.92
N CYS A 565 -55.98 16.24 12.46
CA CYS A 565 -56.60 17.45 11.92
C CYS A 565 -55.65 18.65 11.95
N LEU A 566 -54.95 18.87 13.07
CA LEU A 566 -54.02 19.99 13.24
C LEU A 566 -52.80 19.88 12.33
N ILE A 567 -52.24 18.68 12.18
CA ILE A 567 -51.12 18.42 11.27
C ILE A 567 -51.51 18.77 9.83
N GLN A 568 -52.69 18.34 9.40
CA GLN A 568 -53.16 18.61 8.04
C GLN A 568 -53.48 20.09 7.81
N MET A 569 -54.14 20.75 8.77
CA MET A 569 -54.43 22.19 8.70
C MET A 569 -53.13 23.02 8.67
N LEU A 570 -52.13 22.65 9.47
CA LEU A 570 -50.82 23.30 9.49
C LEU A 570 -50.08 23.15 8.16
N ARG A 571 -50.12 21.96 7.56
CA ARG A 571 -49.56 21.72 6.21
C ARG A 571 -50.27 22.57 5.17
N ASN A 572 -51.60 22.65 5.20
CA ASN A 572 -52.37 23.47 4.26
C ASN A 572 -52.07 24.97 4.43
N ALA A 573 -51.93 25.44 5.67
CA ALA A 573 -51.51 26.81 5.95
C ALA A 573 -50.09 27.08 5.41
N ALA A 574 -49.14 26.16 5.59
CA ALA A 574 -47.78 26.33 5.08
C ALA A 574 -47.71 26.30 3.55
N VAL A 575 -48.42 25.38 2.88
CA VAL A 575 -48.36 25.22 1.41
C VAL A 575 -49.16 26.30 0.70
N HIS A 576 -50.42 26.53 1.12
CA HIS A 576 -51.39 27.35 0.38
C HIS A 576 -51.84 28.61 1.12
N GLY A 577 -51.83 28.62 2.46
CA GLY A 577 -52.33 29.75 3.25
C GLY A 577 -51.36 30.93 3.31
N ILE A 578 -50.21 30.72 3.94
CA ILE A 578 -49.20 31.76 4.21
C ILE A 578 -48.47 32.14 2.91
N GLU A 579 -48.42 33.43 2.61
CA GLU A 579 -47.68 33.94 1.45
C GLU A 579 -46.18 34.09 1.76
N PRO A 580 -45.28 34.03 0.75
CA PRO A 580 -43.87 34.37 0.92
C PRO A 580 -43.66 35.80 1.45
N PRO A 581 -42.56 36.08 2.18
CA PRO A 581 -42.32 37.40 2.80
C PRO A 581 -42.38 38.57 1.81
N GLU A 582 -41.97 38.36 0.57
CA GLU A 582 -42.02 39.37 -0.50
C GLU A 582 -43.45 39.77 -0.86
N VAL A 583 -44.33 38.78 -1.01
CA VAL A 583 -45.77 38.97 -1.29
C VAL A 583 -46.48 39.61 -0.09
N ARG A 584 -46.10 39.23 1.14
CA ARG A 584 -46.66 39.82 2.37
C ARG A 584 -46.34 41.31 2.50
N ARG A 585 -45.11 41.73 2.18
CA ARG A 585 -44.72 43.15 2.15
C ARG A 585 -45.51 43.95 1.12
N ALA A 586 -45.74 43.38 -0.06
CA ALA A 586 -46.56 44.01 -1.09
C ALA A 586 -48.02 44.24 -0.65
N HIS A 587 -48.54 43.38 0.24
CA HIS A 587 -49.88 43.49 0.81
C HIS A 587 -49.92 44.21 2.18
N THR A 588 -48.86 44.91 2.58
CA THR A 588 -48.77 45.64 3.87
C THR A 588 -48.99 44.75 5.11
N LYS A 589 -48.63 43.46 5.00
CA LYS A 589 -48.66 42.50 6.12
C LYS A 589 -47.27 42.36 6.75
N GLN A 590 -47.22 41.84 7.98
CA GLN A 590 -45.95 41.54 8.64
C GLN A 590 -45.19 40.41 7.89
N ASP A 591 -43.86 40.52 7.85
CA ASP A 591 -42.96 39.55 7.21
C ASP A 591 -43.10 38.12 7.76
N VAL A 592 -43.58 37.97 9.00
CA VAL A 592 -43.84 36.69 9.65
C VAL A 592 -45.35 36.50 9.75
N GLY A 593 -45.87 35.44 9.12
CA GLY A 593 -47.25 35.00 9.27
C GLY A 593 -47.54 34.41 10.65
N VAL A 594 -48.81 34.42 11.05
CA VAL A 594 -49.27 33.87 12.33
C VAL A 594 -50.32 32.80 12.06
N VAL A 595 -50.03 31.60 12.55
CA VAL A 595 -50.98 30.51 12.63
C VAL A 595 -51.34 30.33 14.11
N SER A 596 -52.63 30.31 14.41
CA SER A 596 -53.15 30.19 15.78
C SER A 596 -54.06 28.99 15.92
N VAL A 597 -53.88 28.27 17.03
CA VAL A 597 -54.66 27.09 17.39
C VAL A 597 -55.21 27.31 18.79
N HIS A 598 -56.53 27.34 18.89
CA HIS A 598 -57.25 27.51 20.14
C HIS A 598 -58.20 26.34 20.36
N PHE A 599 -58.01 25.61 21.44
CA PHE A 599 -58.95 24.60 21.90
C PHE A 599 -59.60 25.06 23.21
N ARG A 600 -60.92 24.96 23.32
CA ARG A 600 -61.64 25.31 24.55
C ARG A 600 -62.87 24.44 24.75
N LYS A 601 -63.20 24.17 26.00
CA LYS A 601 -64.48 23.56 26.37
C LYS A 601 -65.62 24.59 26.28
N VAL A 602 -66.72 24.23 25.62
CA VAL A 602 -67.95 25.05 25.47
C VAL A 602 -69.16 24.28 26.00
N SER A 603 -70.30 24.94 26.21
CA SER A 603 -71.51 24.30 26.78
C SER A 603 -72.01 23.08 25.98
N GLU A 604 -71.78 23.05 24.67
CA GLU A 604 -72.21 21.97 23.77
C GLU A 604 -71.12 20.90 23.51
N GLY A 605 -69.94 21.01 24.15
CA GLY A 605 -68.84 20.07 23.97
C GLY A 605 -67.47 20.74 23.95
N TYR A 606 -66.71 20.55 22.87
CA TYR A 606 -65.38 21.11 22.70
C TYR A 606 -65.29 21.86 21.37
N GLU A 607 -64.63 23.00 21.39
CA GLU A 607 -64.42 23.84 20.22
C GLU A 607 -62.92 23.93 19.91
N LEU A 608 -62.54 23.57 18.68
CA LEU A 608 -61.21 23.76 18.12
C LEU A 608 -61.27 24.81 17.01
N VAL A 609 -60.47 25.86 17.15
CA VAL A 609 -60.33 26.93 16.16
C VAL A 609 -58.89 26.93 15.66
N PHE A 610 -58.73 26.77 14.35
CA PHE A 610 -57.46 26.93 13.65
C PHE A 610 -57.56 28.14 12.72
N GLU A 611 -56.62 29.07 12.80
CA GLU A 611 -56.65 30.29 12.00
C GLU A 611 -55.26 30.67 11.49
N ASP A 612 -55.17 30.98 10.21
CA ASP A 612 -54.00 31.57 9.57
C ASP A 612 -54.31 33.00 9.07
N ASP A 613 -53.31 33.88 9.11
CA ASP A 613 -53.37 35.25 8.58
C ASP A 613 -52.88 35.36 7.12
N GLY A 614 -53.07 34.27 6.37
CA GLY A 614 -52.58 34.09 5.00
C GLY A 614 -53.41 34.82 3.94
N ALA A 615 -53.28 34.35 2.70
CA ALA A 615 -53.93 34.93 1.52
C ALA A 615 -55.46 34.77 1.53
N GLY A 616 -56.03 34.00 2.44
CA GLY A 616 -57.42 33.60 2.38
C GLY A 616 -57.70 32.65 1.21
N ILE A 617 -58.94 32.15 1.10
CA ILE A 617 -59.37 31.30 0.00
C ILE A 617 -60.19 32.13 -0.98
N ALA A 618 -59.70 32.25 -2.22
CA ALA A 618 -60.43 32.90 -3.30
C ALA A 618 -61.55 31.99 -3.84
N VAL A 619 -62.80 32.44 -3.72
CA VAL A 619 -64.00 31.71 -4.14
C VAL A 619 -63.95 31.34 -5.63
N GLU A 620 -63.51 32.27 -6.47
CA GLU A 620 -63.42 32.07 -7.92
C GLU A 620 -62.36 31.02 -8.30
N ALA A 621 -61.22 31.01 -7.60
CA ALA A 621 -60.18 29.98 -7.81
C ALA A 621 -60.67 28.59 -7.41
N LEU A 622 -61.48 28.51 -6.35
CA LEU A 622 -62.08 27.27 -5.88
C LEU A 622 -63.10 26.71 -6.88
N LYS A 623 -63.97 27.58 -7.43
CA LYS A 623 -64.93 27.22 -8.49
C LYS A 623 -64.20 26.75 -9.75
N ALA A 624 -63.16 27.48 -10.18
CA ALA A 624 -62.35 27.09 -11.34
C ALA A 624 -61.65 25.73 -11.14
N ALA A 625 -61.08 25.47 -9.96
CA ALA A 625 -60.47 24.18 -9.63
C ALA A 625 -61.51 23.03 -9.66
N ALA A 626 -62.70 23.25 -9.11
CA ALA A 626 -63.77 22.26 -9.11
C ALA A 626 -64.33 21.98 -10.52
N LEU A 627 -64.40 22.98 -11.39
CA LEU A 627 -64.75 22.84 -12.80
C LEU A 627 -63.71 22.00 -13.56
N ARG A 628 -62.41 22.30 -13.39
CA ARG A 628 -61.32 21.53 -14.01
C ARG A 628 -61.36 20.05 -13.63
N GLN A 629 -61.69 19.75 -12.38
CA GLN A 629 -61.81 18.38 -11.85
C GLN A 629 -63.16 17.72 -12.15
N ARG A 630 -64.04 18.38 -12.93
CA ARG A 630 -65.38 17.90 -13.28
C ARG A 630 -66.25 17.55 -12.07
N LEU A 631 -66.01 18.20 -10.93
CA LEU A 631 -66.78 18.00 -9.69
C LEU A 631 -68.08 18.82 -9.65
N ILE A 632 -68.16 19.86 -10.49
CA ILE A 632 -69.33 20.73 -10.71
C ILE A 632 -69.45 21.07 -12.20
N SER A 633 -70.64 21.41 -12.68
CA SER A 633 -70.86 21.93 -14.05
C SER A 633 -70.72 23.46 -14.11
N GLU A 634 -70.53 24.02 -15.32
CA GLU A 634 -70.45 25.47 -15.53
C GLU A 634 -71.72 26.20 -15.05
N ASP A 635 -72.89 25.59 -15.24
CA ASP A 635 -74.17 26.12 -14.74
C ASP A 635 -74.22 26.14 -13.19
N GLN A 636 -73.69 25.08 -12.55
CA GLN A 636 -73.62 25.01 -11.09
C GLN A 636 -72.62 26.02 -10.52
N ALA A 637 -71.51 26.27 -11.20
CA ALA A 637 -70.51 27.25 -10.75
C ALA A 637 -71.07 28.70 -10.74
N HIS A 638 -71.89 29.06 -11.73
CA HIS A 638 -72.54 30.37 -11.83
C HIS A 638 -73.64 30.57 -10.77
N GLY A 639 -74.39 29.51 -10.42
CA GLY A 639 -75.47 29.57 -9.42
C GLY A 639 -75.03 29.42 -7.96
N MET A 640 -73.77 29.05 -7.69
CA MET A 640 -73.28 28.81 -6.33
C MET A 640 -72.99 30.11 -5.56
N ASP A 641 -73.59 30.23 -4.39
CA ASP A 641 -73.24 31.25 -3.40
C ASP A 641 -71.87 30.96 -2.74
N THR A 642 -71.32 31.94 -2.03
CA THR A 642 -70.01 31.84 -1.38
C THR A 642 -69.93 30.66 -0.40
N ARG A 643 -71.03 30.33 0.27
CA ARG A 643 -71.09 29.25 1.27
C ARG A 643 -71.06 27.88 0.60
N ALA A 644 -71.83 27.67 -0.46
CA ALA A 644 -71.83 26.44 -1.25
C ALA A 644 -70.49 26.23 -1.93
N ALA A 645 -69.85 27.29 -2.43
CA ALA A 645 -68.51 27.22 -2.98
C ALA A 645 -67.51 26.74 -1.93
N MET A 646 -67.49 27.32 -0.73
CA MET A 646 -66.58 26.89 0.35
C MET A 646 -66.77 25.44 0.80
N ALA A 647 -67.99 24.91 0.69
CA ALA A 647 -68.26 23.50 0.99
C ALA A 647 -67.55 22.52 0.02
N LEU A 648 -67.12 22.98 -1.17
CA LEU A 648 -66.38 22.18 -2.15
C LEU A 648 -65.02 21.71 -1.61
N ILE A 649 -64.42 22.46 -0.69
CA ILE A 649 -63.13 22.10 -0.05
C ILE A 649 -63.23 20.75 0.67
N PHE A 650 -64.42 20.39 1.16
CA PHE A 650 -64.67 19.14 1.88
C PHE A 650 -65.15 18.01 0.96
N ARG A 651 -65.27 18.23 -0.36
CA ARG A 651 -65.69 17.18 -1.29
C ARG A 651 -64.55 16.19 -1.55
N PRO A 652 -64.83 14.87 -1.52
CA PRO A 652 -63.85 13.86 -1.88
C PRO A 652 -63.30 14.09 -3.29
N GLY A 653 -61.98 14.01 -3.44
CA GLY A 653 -61.30 14.19 -4.73
C GLY A 653 -61.03 15.64 -5.13
N PHE A 654 -61.40 16.63 -4.32
CA PHE A 654 -61.08 18.04 -4.55
C PHE A 654 -59.61 18.35 -4.17
N SER A 655 -58.84 18.94 -5.10
CA SER A 655 -57.46 19.43 -4.86
C SER A 655 -57.22 20.77 -5.55
N THR A 656 -56.30 21.59 -5.03
CA THR A 656 -55.93 22.88 -5.64
C THR A 656 -54.59 22.85 -6.39
N GLN A 657 -53.88 21.72 -6.44
CA GLN A 657 -52.58 21.60 -7.12
C GLN A 657 -52.72 21.28 -8.61
N GLU A 658 -51.85 21.88 -9.44
CA GLU A 658 -51.87 21.77 -10.91
C GLU A 658 -50.98 20.65 -11.48
N ASP A 659 -49.95 20.21 -10.73
CA ASP A 659 -49.05 19.13 -11.16
C ASP A 659 -49.25 17.84 -10.34
N VAL A 660 -49.51 16.73 -11.05
CA VAL A 660 -49.51 15.38 -10.48
C VAL A 660 -48.06 14.86 -10.50
N SER A 661 -47.28 15.20 -9.48
CA SER A 661 -45.99 14.54 -9.22
C SER A 661 -46.23 13.09 -8.76
N MET A 662 -45.42 12.15 -9.25
CA MET A 662 -45.52 10.70 -9.00
C MET A 662 -45.38 10.27 -7.52
N ASP A 663 -45.01 11.20 -6.62
CA ASP A 663 -45.00 10.98 -5.16
C ASP A 663 -46.30 11.42 -4.44
N ALA A 664 -47.30 11.94 -5.17
CA ALA A 664 -48.55 12.46 -4.62
C ALA A 664 -49.75 11.51 -4.77
N GLY A 665 -49.53 10.19 -4.62
CA GLY A 665 -50.60 9.20 -4.57
C GLY A 665 -51.44 9.34 -3.29
N ARG A 666 -52.54 10.09 -3.39
CA ARG A 666 -53.45 10.61 -2.34
C ARG A 666 -52.89 11.83 -1.62
N GLY A 667 -53.01 12.99 -2.26
CA GLY A 667 -53.07 14.25 -1.53
C GLY A 667 -54.07 14.12 -0.38
N VAL A 668 -53.59 14.25 0.86
CA VAL A 668 -54.43 14.25 2.05
C VAL A 668 -55.21 15.55 2.03
N GLY A 669 -56.43 15.48 1.50
CA GLY A 669 -57.31 16.63 1.35
C GLY A 669 -58.03 16.97 2.65
N MET A 670 -58.67 18.13 2.64
CA MET A 670 -59.57 18.56 3.72
C MET A 670 -60.82 17.65 3.83
N ASP A 671 -61.05 16.75 2.88
CA ASP A 671 -62.07 15.70 2.90
C ASP A 671 -61.78 14.61 3.95
N VAL A 672 -60.52 14.28 4.20
CA VAL A 672 -60.11 13.32 5.25
C VAL A 672 -60.38 13.94 6.62
N VAL A 673 -60.00 15.20 6.81
CA VAL A 673 -60.26 15.97 8.04
C VAL A 673 -61.76 16.04 8.31
N ALA A 674 -62.58 16.36 7.30
CA ALA A 674 -64.03 16.42 7.46
C ALA A 674 -64.63 15.06 7.85
N ARG A 675 -64.23 13.97 7.20
CA ARG A 675 -64.71 12.62 7.54
C ARG A 675 -64.35 12.22 8.97
N SER A 676 -63.12 12.50 9.40
CA SER A 676 -62.67 12.21 10.77
C SER A 676 -63.45 13.01 11.81
N VAL A 677 -63.81 14.26 11.51
CA VAL A 677 -64.66 15.09 12.40
C VAL A 677 -66.11 14.59 12.43
N TYR A 678 -66.69 14.24 11.28
CA TYR A 678 -68.06 13.73 11.21
C TYR A 678 -68.22 12.36 11.87
N ALA A 679 -67.21 11.48 11.78
CA ALA A 679 -67.22 10.17 12.45
C ALA A 679 -67.32 10.28 13.98
N LEU A 680 -66.85 11.38 14.56
CA LEU A 680 -66.96 11.67 15.99
C LEU A 680 -68.27 12.39 16.37
N GLY A 681 -69.22 12.52 15.44
CA GLY A 681 -70.44 13.31 15.62
C GLY A 681 -70.20 14.83 15.65
N GLY A 682 -69.02 15.28 15.23
CA GLY A 682 -68.64 16.69 15.21
C GLY A 682 -69.11 17.43 13.95
N ARG A 683 -68.88 18.74 13.92
CA ARG A 683 -69.13 19.61 12.76
C ARG A 683 -67.91 20.45 12.46
N ILE A 684 -67.60 20.63 11.18
CA ILE A 684 -66.52 21.50 10.70
C ILE A 684 -67.11 22.64 9.86
N GLY A 685 -66.60 23.85 10.08
CA GLY A 685 -66.91 25.02 9.29
C GLY A 685 -65.63 25.75 8.88
N VAL A 686 -65.68 26.42 7.74
CA VAL A 686 -64.60 27.29 7.25
C VAL A 686 -65.14 28.72 7.12
N SER A 687 -64.34 29.69 7.51
CA SER A 687 -64.60 31.12 7.35
C SER A 687 -63.33 31.76 6.86
N THR A 688 -63.40 32.48 5.75
CA THR A 688 -62.21 33.03 5.11
C THR A 688 -62.52 34.41 4.56
N HIS A 689 -61.51 35.26 4.52
CA HIS A 689 -61.58 36.55 3.87
C HIS A 689 -60.34 36.70 2.97
N PRO A 690 -60.51 36.85 1.64
CA PRO A 690 -59.39 37.00 0.73
C PRO A 690 -58.46 38.13 1.16
N GLY A 691 -57.16 37.86 1.14
CA GLY A 691 -56.10 38.76 1.57
C GLY A 691 -56.01 39.00 3.08
N ARG A 692 -56.81 38.32 3.92
CA ARG A 692 -56.80 38.55 5.38
C ARG A 692 -56.58 37.31 6.24
N PHE A 693 -57.48 36.32 6.19
CA PHE A 693 -57.36 35.13 7.04
C PHE A 693 -58.16 33.95 6.49
N THR A 694 -57.80 32.75 6.95
CA THR A 694 -58.64 31.55 6.87
C THR A 694 -58.78 30.94 8.25
N ARG A 695 -60.01 30.66 8.67
CA ARG A 695 -60.36 30.12 9.97
C ARG A 695 -61.20 28.86 9.80
N PHE A 696 -60.71 27.76 10.35
CA PHE A 696 -61.45 26.52 10.50
C PHE A 696 -61.98 26.41 11.92
N LYS A 697 -63.26 26.09 12.06
CA LYS A 697 -63.94 25.90 13.33
C LYS A 697 -64.50 24.49 13.39
N ILE A 698 -64.01 23.69 14.33
CA ILE A 698 -64.48 22.34 14.60
C ILE A 698 -65.20 22.32 15.94
N LEU A 699 -66.41 21.79 15.95
CA LEU A 699 -67.22 21.55 17.14
C LEU A 699 -67.32 20.04 17.35
N LEU A 700 -66.85 19.55 18.49
CA LEU A 700 -66.92 18.15 18.90
C LEU A 700 -67.94 18.02 20.04
N PRO A 701 -68.84 17.02 20.02
CA PRO A 701 -69.81 16.83 21.10
C PRO A 701 -69.11 16.50 22.43
N ALA A 702 -69.73 16.85 23.56
CA ALA A 702 -69.29 16.35 24.85
C ALA A 702 -69.39 14.82 24.84
N ALA A 703 -68.28 14.13 25.11
CA ALA A 703 -68.17 12.68 25.04
C ALA A 703 -69.37 11.99 25.73
N GLN A 704 -70.30 11.46 24.94
CA GLN A 704 -71.30 10.51 25.44
C GLN A 704 -70.56 9.18 25.58
N ALA A 705 -70.60 8.60 26.78
CA ALA A 705 -70.24 7.22 27.01
C ALA A 705 -71.13 6.37 26.09
N VAL A 706 -70.55 5.82 25.03
CA VAL A 706 -71.23 4.85 24.17
C VAL A 706 -71.42 3.59 25.00
N SER A 707 -72.58 3.49 25.65
CA SER A 707 -73.07 2.27 26.25
C SER A 707 -73.35 1.28 25.13
N SER A 708 -72.65 0.14 25.17
CA SER A 708 -72.99 -1.07 24.46
C SER A 708 -74.46 -1.44 24.70
N ALA A 709 -75.31 -1.24 23.71
CA ALA A 709 -76.66 -1.78 23.66
C ALA A 709 -77.13 -1.83 22.20
N VAL A 710 -76.81 -2.93 21.52
CA VAL A 710 -77.69 -3.49 20.48
C VAL A 710 -77.78 -4.98 20.79
N ALA A 711 -78.97 -5.35 21.27
CA ALA A 711 -79.47 -6.72 21.38
C ALA A 711 -80.03 -7.16 20.03
#